data_AF-A0A6H1RAY6-F1
#
_entry.id   AF-A0A6H1RAY6-F1
#
_cell.length_a   1.000
_cell.length_b   1.000
_cell.length_c   1.000
_cell.angle_alpha   90.00
_cell.angle_beta   90.00
_cell.angle_gamma   90.00
#
_symmetry.space_group_name_H-M   'P 1'
#
loop_
_entity.id
_entity.type
_entity.pdbx_description
1 polymer ?
#
loop_
_entity_poly.entity_id
_entity_poly.type
_entity_poly.pdbx_seq_one_letter_code
_entity_poly.pdbx_strand_id
1 'polypeptide(L)'
;MNRAGRGFSRTAGKRTGRLARVGLSGLLLIGSATGPMVGAAGASAADGTLTVEVLRDFFGTGVINATMDVPQQGMKVYVSDPTGHHVTGTTDATGKVVVSSSTVLTGGQYRVDVTVPAPYSNYLRAAPASTAANHFDSFTTFVDVSGGKNASVITGVWNPADYTLPDSRYFVPIQSGAGGTDTRALVAFGMNTRGTCPSDVACPTTLATQSQVGTTFGLAYDRYRQRLFQSEFARRHAPYGPDGGDAIYTVPVKGGSAPTLFAKVPGAAVTPHDTANMIKDPGFTNAPGKESIGGLALSEDGATLYAVNLLTRTLVSFDATGATALQPEATVPIPDPGCAAPTDWRPFGLETYNNTLYVGGVCSAESTQNRADLKAVVYAYDGEQFSTVLTHPLTAERGDVFAGSPSAGQNNHWNPWNTDLSSWDEFRLGGAFINPQPALASLAFARDGSMILGFRDRFMDVLSARGLDPRPGNNTPELGMSGGDINMACANPAGGYSWEGTGNCPNHAKPATDGGQGNGVVEYFPGEFFSAGHQETALGAVAYIPQQQWVISTEFDPTVHVETSGTGYHNIKTGEGPGNNPAANAYEFVGRAQNGFGKAGGLGDIAYTAANAPVQIGNVVWFDGDHNGIQDPGQVPLPGATINLLDASGKQVATTKTDAAGEYYFGGVGAAYELTPGAKYTVQFDVCTANTSKVPSQPPATELRFTLPLAGEDRAHDSNVIPPTTGQLCNGYAPVTAPTNPGGVDHTIDAGVYIPQEPPTTPMPPTSTPPTSVPPTPPMPTTPPPSNTRTDSLADTGISSLPEMIFLGVVLLGAGAAFVFVSRKRRAKQR
;
A
#
# COMPACT_ATOMS: atom_id res chain seq x y z
N MET A 1 -40.79 55.77 3.11
CA MET A 1 -40.84 57.25 2.95
C MET A 1 -39.67 57.86 3.72
N ASN A 2 -39.19 59.05 3.33
CA ASN A 2 -38.33 60.05 4.05
C ASN A 2 -37.31 59.56 5.11
N ARG A 3 -35.99 59.78 4.94
CA ARG A 3 -35.23 61.06 5.09
C ARG A 3 -35.20 61.62 6.52
N ALA A 4 -34.11 62.21 7.05
CA ALA A 4 -32.68 62.27 6.67
C ALA A 4 -31.87 62.99 7.78
N GLY A 5 -30.52 62.92 7.78
CA GLY A 5 -29.66 63.74 8.64
C GLY A 5 -28.17 63.79 8.19
N ARG A 6 -27.54 64.97 8.26
CA ARG A 6 -26.10 65.25 7.96
C ARG A 6 -25.54 66.21 9.03
N GLY A 7 -24.25 66.16 9.39
CA GLY A 7 -23.68 67.10 10.39
C GLY A 7 -22.16 67.07 10.62
N PHE A 8 -21.40 67.73 9.75
CA PHE A 8 -19.92 67.80 9.68
C PHE A 8 -19.12 68.36 10.90
N SER A 9 -17.96 67.74 11.19
CA SER A 9 -16.59 68.33 11.41
C SER A 9 -16.06 68.98 12.71
N ARG A 10 -14.87 68.47 13.12
CA ARG A 10 -13.53 69.14 13.26
C ARG A 10 -12.85 69.38 14.64
N THR A 11 -11.61 68.85 14.73
CA THR A 11 -10.35 69.37 15.39
C THR A 11 -10.25 69.46 16.94
N ALA A 12 -9.06 69.32 17.59
CA ALA A 12 -7.76 68.70 17.23
C ALA A 12 -6.76 68.64 18.43
N GLY A 13 -5.77 67.72 18.41
CA GLY A 13 -4.55 67.69 19.26
C GLY A 13 -4.09 66.26 19.62
N LYS A 14 -2.97 65.69 19.12
CA LYS A 14 -1.52 65.88 19.47
C LYS A 14 -1.17 65.37 20.88
N ARG A 15 -0.18 64.47 21.15
CA ARG A 15 0.98 63.84 20.44
C ARG A 15 1.14 62.38 20.98
N THR A 16 1.91 61.39 20.46
CA THR A 16 2.86 61.23 19.31
C THR A 16 2.55 59.87 18.58
N GLY A 17 3.37 59.05 17.87
CA GLY A 17 4.80 58.94 17.49
C GLY A 17 5.56 57.85 18.29
N ARG A 18 6.31 56.87 17.73
CA ARG A 18 6.82 56.55 16.36
C ARG A 18 6.63 55.03 16.06
N LEU A 19 6.28 54.53 14.86
CA LEU A 19 6.97 54.51 13.54
C LEU A 19 8.31 53.73 13.54
N ALA A 20 8.67 52.91 12.54
CA ALA A 20 8.16 52.74 11.15
C ALA A 20 7.77 51.25 10.85
N ARG A 21 7.10 50.82 9.75
CA ARG A 21 7.02 51.19 8.31
C ARG A 21 8.27 50.88 7.46
N VAL A 22 8.26 49.70 6.82
CA VAL A 22 9.05 49.42 5.60
C VAL A 22 8.32 50.02 4.39
N GLY A 23 9.06 50.46 3.37
CA GLY A 23 8.53 51.08 2.16
C GLY A 23 9.20 50.57 0.89
N LEU A 24 8.44 50.52 -0.20
CA LEU A 24 8.91 50.08 -1.51
C LEU A 24 9.83 51.14 -2.14
N SER A 25 11.00 50.75 -2.65
CA SER A 25 11.85 51.56 -3.54
C SER A 25 12.81 50.64 -4.30
N GLY A 26 12.81 50.73 -5.63
CA GLY A 26 13.81 50.08 -6.47
C GLY A 26 15.02 50.99 -6.68
N LEU A 27 16.21 50.40 -6.81
CA LEU A 27 17.42 51.08 -7.27
C LEU A 27 18.03 50.29 -8.43
N LEU A 28 18.34 50.97 -9.54
CA LEU A 28 19.31 50.46 -10.49
C LEU A 28 20.70 50.58 -9.85
N LEU A 29 21.53 49.55 -10.00
CA LEU A 29 22.98 49.66 -9.86
C LEU A 29 23.65 48.99 -11.06
N ILE A 30 24.31 49.80 -11.87
CA ILE A 30 25.04 49.35 -13.06
C ILE A 30 26.45 48.96 -12.63
N GLY A 31 26.78 47.67 -12.72
CA GLY A 31 28.10 47.12 -12.40
C GLY A 31 28.73 46.44 -13.62
N SER A 32 29.49 47.17 -14.41
CA SER A 32 30.15 46.65 -15.61
C SER A 32 31.49 45.97 -15.28
N ALA A 33 31.55 44.65 -15.43
CA ALA A 33 32.78 43.87 -15.42
C ALA A 33 32.92 43.10 -16.74
N THR A 34 33.68 43.64 -17.69
CA THR A 34 33.82 43.07 -19.05
C THR A 34 34.88 41.97 -19.10
N GLY A 35 34.46 40.72 -19.00
CA GLY A 35 35.21 39.58 -19.53
C GLY A 35 35.13 39.53 -21.08
N PRO A 36 36.07 38.88 -21.78
CA PRO A 36 36.13 38.88 -23.23
C PRO A 36 35.01 38.04 -23.88
N MET A 37 34.22 38.64 -24.77
CA MET A 37 33.35 37.88 -25.68
C MET A 37 34.17 37.27 -26.83
N VAL A 38 34.47 35.98 -26.74
CA VAL A 38 34.91 35.14 -27.86
C VAL A 38 34.28 33.75 -27.66
N GLY A 39 33.35 33.28 -28.49
CA GLY A 39 32.63 33.96 -29.57
C GLY A 39 31.25 33.33 -29.75
N ALA A 40 30.43 33.86 -30.66
CA ALA A 40 29.07 33.38 -30.86
C ALA A 40 29.03 32.02 -31.58
N ALA A 41 28.90 30.93 -30.82
CA ALA A 41 28.32 29.69 -31.32
C ALA A 41 26.79 29.87 -31.39
N GLY A 42 26.20 29.71 -32.58
CA GLY A 42 24.75 29.73 -32.74
C GLY A 42 24.10 28.49 -32.11
N ALA A 43 22.89 28.65 -31.58
CA ALA A 43 22.20 27.55 -30.90
C ALA A 43 21.87 26.38 -31.83
N SER A 44 21.98 25.15 -31.32
CA SER A 44 21.09 24.07 -31.75
C SER A 44 19.73 24.28 -31.07
N ALA A 45 18.86 25.08 -31.69
CA ALA A 45 17.44 25.10 -31.36
C ALA A 45 16.68 23.94 -32.06
N ALA A 46 17.40 22.84 -32.32
CA ALA A 46 16.99 21.74 -33.20
C ALA A 46 16.87 20.39 -32.47
N ASP A 47 16.91 20.39 -31.14
CA ASP A 47 16.48 19.25 -30.32
C ASP A 47 14.99 19.45 -29.95
N GLY A 48 14.22 18.37 -29.90
CA GLY A 48 12.80 18.41 -29.58
C GLY A 48 12.51 18.49 -28.07
N THR A 49 11.24 18.30 -27.71
CA THR A 49 10.78 18.30 -26.31
C THR A 49 10.75 16.89 -25.75
N LEU A 50 11.38 16.68 -24.60
CA LEU A 50 11.23 15.49 -23.78
C LEU A 50 10.12 15.72 -22.74
N THR A 51 9.19 14.79 -22.63
CA THR A 51 8.28 14.68 -21.47
C THR A 51 8.67 13.45 -20.65
N VAL A 52 8.79 13.61 -19.34
CA VAL A 52 8.94 12.49 -18.40
C VAL A 52 7.68 12.45 -17.55
N GLU A 53 6.97 11.34 -17.58
CA GLU A 53 5.75 11.09 -16.82
C GLU A 53 5.98 9.98 -15.80
N VAL A 54 5.48 10.16 -14.58
CA VAL A 54 5.49 9.12 -13.55
C VAL A 54 4.08 8.89 -13.06
N LEU A 55 3.62 7.64 -13.12
CA LEU A 55 2.32 7.21 -12.60
C LEU A 55 2.50 6.34 -11.35
N ARG A 56 1.45 6.22 -10.53
CA ARG A 56 1.32 5.18 -9.51
C ARG A 56 0.61 3.97 -10.10
N ASP A 57 1.36 2.88 -10.25
CA ASP A 57 0.90 1.53 -10.60
C ASP A 57 0.31 0.85 -9.35
N PHE A 58 -0.72 0.04 -9.56
CA PHE A 58 -1.39 -0.79 -8.55
C PHE A 58 -1.38 -2.29 -8.89
N PHE A 59 -0.87 -2.66 -10.07
CA PHE A 59 -0.95 -4.00 -10.66
C PHE A 59 0.40 -4.74 -10.66
N GLY A 60 1.54 -4.04 -10.72
CA GLY A 60 2.88 -4.65 -10.70
C GLY A 60 3.27 -5.38 -11.99
N THR A 61 2.54 -5.13 -13.08
CA THR A 61 2.70 -5.81 -14.38
C THR A 61 3.70 -5.12 -15.30
N GLY A 62 4.10 -3.89 -14.98
CA GLY A 62 4.88 -3.02 -15.86
C GLY A 62 4.15 -2.59 -17.13
N VAL A 63 2.81 -2.70 -17.18
CA VAL A 63 1.98 -2.31 -18.33
C VAL A 63 0.94 -1.28 -17.88
N ILE A 64 1.00 -0.08 -18.47
CA ILE A 64 0.21 1.09 -18.03
C ILE A 64 -1.28 0.82 -18.15
N ASN A 65 -1.99 0.89 -17.03
CA ASN A 65 -3.44 0.83 -16.96
C ASN A 65 -4.03 2.25 -16.98
N ALA A 66 -4.21 2.82 -18.16
CA ALA A 66 -4.73 4.17 -18.38
C ALA A 66 -6.18 4.44 -17.87
N THR A 67 -6.80 3.49 -17.17
CA THR A 67 -8.09 3.64 -16.46
C THR A 67 -7.95 3.65 -14.94
N MET A 68 -6.80 3.22 -14.39
CA MET A 68 -6.61 2.99 -12.96
C MET A 68 -5.29 3.55 -12.41
N ASP A 69 -4.22 3.59 -13.18
CA ASP A 69 -2.98 4.23 -12.75
C ASP A 69 -3.19 5.75 -12.67
N VAL A 70 -2.66 6.38 -11.60
CA VAL A 70 -2.88 7.81 -11.32
C VAL A 70 -1.57 8.61 -11.43
N PRO A 71 -1.58 9.88 -11.84
CA PRO A 71 -0.34 10.66 -11.94
C PRO A 71 0.34 10.86 -10.58
N GLN A 72 1.65 10.58 -10.50
CA GLN A 72 2.42 10.75 -9.28
C GLN A 72 3.20 12.06 -9.28
N GLN A 73 2.75 13.02 -8.49
CA GLN A 73 3.49 14.24 -8.20
C GLN A 73 4.70 14.02 -7.27
N GLY A 74 5.65 14.95 -7.30
CA GLY A 74 6.76 15.03 -6.34
C GLY A 74 8.00 14.19 -6.65
N MET A 75 7.99 13.33 -7.68
CA MET A 75 9.13 12.50 -8.07
C MET A 75 10.24 13.35 -8.66
N LYS A 76 11.51 13.01 -8.40
CA LYS A 76 12.66 13.75 -8.94
C LYS A 76 13.09 13.15 -10.26
N VAL A 77 13.32 14.02 -11.24
CA VAL A 77 13.80 13.66 -12.57
C VAL A 77 15.12 14.39 -12.79
N TYR A 78 16.16 13.66 -13.16
CA TYR A 78 17.45 14.16 -13.60
C TYR A 78 17.64 13.77 -15.07
N VAL A 79 18.12 14.69 -15.90
CA VAL A 79 18.34 14.43 -17.34
C VAL A 79 19.73 14.92 -17.70
N SER A 80 20.55 14.06 -18.30
CA SER A 80 21.95 14.35 -18.64
C SER A 80 22.28 14.12 -20.13
N ASP A 81 23.25 14.88 -20.64
CA ASP A 81 23.74 14.83 -22.03
C ASP A 81 25.12 14.13 -22.15
N PRO A 82 25.58 13.77 -23.37
CA PRO A 82 26.83 13.02 -23.57
C PRO A 82 28.11 13.82 -23.23
N THR A 83 27.97 15.08 -22.83
CA THR A 83 29.07 15.96 -22.40
C THR A 83 29.04 16.25 -20.89
N GLY A 84 28.12 15.63 -20.15
CA GLY A 84 27.99 15.76 -18.71
C GLY A 84 27.18 16.97 -18.23
N HIS A 85 26.55 17.74 -19.13
CA HIS A 85 25.58 18.74 -18.71
C HIS A 85 24.30 18.04 -18.23
N HIS A 86 23.58 18.67 -17.31
CA HIS A 86 22.33 18.12 -16.79
C HIS A 86 21.31 19.19 -16.43
N VAL A 87 20.05 18.77 -16.33
CA VAL A 87 18.94 19.54 -15.77
C VAL A 87 18.15 18.64 -14.81
N THR A 88 17.40 19.27 -13.89
CA THR A 88 16.54 18.55 -12.94
C THR A 88 15.13 19.11 -12.93
N GLY A 89 14.15 18.23 -12.75
CA GLY A 89 12.73 18.58 -12.56
C GLY A 89 12.14 17.92 -11.31
N THR A 90 10.85 18.18 -11.10
CA THR A 90 10.02 17.45 -10.12
C THR A 90 8.63 17.32 -10.71
N THR A 91 8.05 16.12 -10.68
CA THR A 91 6.75 15.89 -11.32
C THR A 91 5.65 16.75 -10.68
N ASP A 92 4.86 17.40 -11.53
CA ASP A 92 3.74 18.23 -11.10
C ASP A 92 2.48 17.40 -10.76
N ALA A 93 1.36 18.07 -10.49
CA ALA A 93 0.08 17.43 -10.22
C ALA A 93 -0.50 16.62 -11.41
N THR A 94 0.10 16.72 -12.60
CA THR A 94 -0.21 15.86 -13.77
C THR A 94 0.80 14.73 -13.94
N GLY A 95 1.69 14.52 -12.96
CA GLY A 95 2.72 13.48 -12.95
C GLY A 95 3.91 13.77 -13.87
N LYS A 96 4.04 14.99 -14.41
CA LYS A 96 4.95 15.27 -15.54
C LYS A 96 6.07 16.24 -15.21
N VAL A 97 7.19 16.07 -15.91
CA VAL A 97 8.26 17.04 -16.11
C VAL A 97 8.42 17.24 -17.62
N VAL A 98 8.33 18.48 -18.10
CA VAL A 98 8.55 18.81 -19.51
C VAL A 98 9.91 19.49 -19.65
N VAL A 99 10.85 18.81 -20.29
CA VAL A 99 12.16 19.35 -20.67
C VAL A 99 12.06 19.85 -22.10
N SER A 100 11.72 21.14 -22.23
CA SER A 100 11.80 21.87 -23.50
C SER A 100 13.26 22.01 -23.98
N SER A 101 13.43 22.35 -25.27
CA SER A 101 14.75 22.61 -25.83
C SER A 101 15.52 23.67 -25.03
N SER A 102 16.73 23.30 -24.61
CA SER A 102 17.50 23.99 -23.59
C SER A 102 18.78 24.59 -24.18
N THR A 103 19.40 25.51 -23.44
CA THR A 103 20.78 25.97 -23.71
C THR A 103 21.82 25.27 -22.82
N VAL A 104 21.36 24.34 -21.97
CA VAL A 104 22.20 23.56 -21.04
C VAL A 104 22.49 22.16 -21.57
N LEU A 105 21.48 21.44 -22.10
CA LEU A 105 21.67 20.13 -22.72
C LEU A 105 22.05 20.29 -24.20
N THR A 106 22.82 19.34 -24.73
CA THR A 106 23.33 19.35 -26.12
C THR A 106 23.24 17.97 -26.78
N GLY A 107 23.18 17.94 -28.11
CA GLY A 107 23.28 16.71 -28.91
C GLY A 107 21.99 15.87 -29.01
N GLY A 108 20.93 16.23 -28.30
CA GLY A 108 19.60 15.62 -28.40
C GLY A 108 19.49 14.14 -28.01
N GLN A 109 20.51 13.56 -27.38
CA GLN A 109 20.52 12.18 -26.89
C GLN A 109 20.79 12.22 -25.40
N TYR A 110 19.81 11.86 -24.58
CA TYR A 110 19.84 12.07 -23.13
C TYR A 110 19.61 10.77 -22.36
N ARG A 111 20.21 10.66 -21.17
CA ARG A 111 19.77 9.71 -20.15
C ARG A 111 18.80 10.40 -19.19
N VAL A 112 17.77 9.69 -18.78
CA VAL A 112 16.76 10.10 -17.81
C VAL A 112 16.86 9.20 -16.60
N ASP A 113 17.11 9.81 -15.44
CA ASP A 113 17.22 9.16 -14.14
C ASP A 113 16.09 9.65 -13.22
N VAL A 114 15.27 8.73 -12.70
CA VAL A 114 14.12 9.03 -11.82
C VAL A 114 14.38 8.53 -10.40
N THR A 115 14.04 9.32 -9.39
CA THR A 115 14.18 8.93 -7.97
C THR A 115 12.96 9.34 -7.13
N VAL A 116 12.63 8.49 -6.15
CA VAL A 116 11.55 8.71 -5.17
C VAL A 116 12.14 9.46 -3.95
N PRO A 117 11.79 10.74 -3.71
CA PRO A 117 12.27 11.47 -2.54
C PRO A 117 11.40 11.20 -1.31
N ALA A 118 11.88 11.61 -0.13
CA ALA A 118 11.04 11.72 1.06
C ALA A 118 9.89 12.74 0.82
N PRO A 119 8.69 12.53 1.38
CA PRO A 119 8.30 11.41 2.26
C PRO A 119 7.94 10.10 1.51
N TYR A 120 7.78 10.16 0.17
CA TYR A 120 7.30 9.05 -0.64
C TYR A 120 8.16 7.78 -0.54
N SER A 121 9.48 7.95 -0.37
CA SER A 121 10.46 6.87 -0.22
C SER A 121 10.19 5.89 0.93
N ASN A 122 9.31 6.23 1.86
CA ASN A 122 8.95 5.37 3.00
C ASN A 122 7.99 4.24 2.59
N TYR A 123 7.29 4.37 1.45
CA TYR A 123 6.31 3.40 0.97
C TYR A 123 6.42 3.13 -0.54
N LEU A 124 6.54 4.18 -1.36
CA LEU A 124 6.75 4.06 -2.81
C LEU A 124 8.18 3.64 -3.16
N ARG A 125 8.27 2.84 -4.23
CA ARG A 125 9.50 2.48 -4.95
C ARG A 125 9.21 2.40 -6.45
N ALA A 126 10.24 2.21 -7.27
CA ALA A 126 10.06 1.92 -8.70
C ALA A 126 9.05 0.78 -8.90
N ALA A 127 8.11 0.98 -9.83
CA ALA A 127 7.24 -0.08 -10.32
C ALA A 127 8.07 -1.05 -11.19
N PRO A 128 7.59 -2.29 -11.40
CA PRO A 128 8.18 -3.19 -12.40
C PRO A 128 8.09 -2.55 -13.79
N ALA A 129 9.12 -2.75 -14.61
CA ALA A 129 9.13 -2.35 -16.02
C ALA A 129 8.75 -3.55 -16.92
N SER A 130 8.55 -3.31 -18.22
CA SER A 130 8.16 -4.36 -19.17
C SER A 130 8.58 -4.04 -20.60
N THR A 131 8.83 -5.06 -21.41
CA THR A 131 9.09 -4.90 -22.87
C THR A 131 7.84 -5.11 -23.73
N ALA A 132 6.65 -5.14 -23.09
CA ALA A 132 5.36 -5.17 -23.78
C ALA A 132 5.03 -3.83 -24.48
N ALA A 133 3.98 -3.77 -25.30
CA ALA A 133 3.49 -2.46 -25.76
C ALA A 133 2.81 -1.71 -24.60
N ASN A 134 2.97 -0.37 -24.54
CA ASN A 134 2.36 0.48 -23.50
C ASN A 134 2.83 0.10 -22.08
N HIS A 135 4.15 0.06 -21.89
CA HIS A 135 4.84 -0.31 -20.67
C HIS A 135 5.25 0.88 -19.79
N PHE A 136 5.64 0.59 -18.55
CA PHE A 136 6.49 1.49 -17.77
C PHE A 136 7.96 1.29 -18.12
N ASP A 137 8.65 2.38 -18.46
CA ASP A 137 10.10 2.43 -18.61
C ASP A 137 10.81 2.16 -17.27
N SER A 138 12.06 1.70 -17.33
CA SER A 138 12.97 1.68 -16.18
C SER A 138 13.17 3.08 -15.56
N PHE A 139 13.60 3.12 -14.30
CA PHE A 139 13.98 4.36 -13.62
C PHE A 139 15.22 5.04 -14.23
N THR A 140 16.05 4.28 -14.96
CA THR A 140 17.16 4.78 -15.78
C THR A 140 16.87 4.39 -17.23
N THR A 141 16.69 5.36 -18.12
CA THR A 141 16.35 5.11 -19.53
C THR A 141 16.96 6.16 -20.47
N PHE A 142 16.94 5.89 -21.79
CA PHE A 142 17.70 6.63 -22.81
C PHE A 142 16.81 7.10 -23.95
N VAL A 143 16.93 8.38 -24.34
CA VAL A 143 15.97 9.03 -25.24
C VAL A 143 16.65 9.90 -26.32
N ASP A 144 16.15 9.81 -27.55
CA ASP A 144 16.61 10.56 -28.72
C ASP A 144 15.57 11.61 -29.15
N VAL A 145 15.80 12.86 -28.77
CA VAL A 145 15.05 14.05 -29.23
C VAL A 145 15.77 14.82 -30.36
N SER A 146 16.91 14.32 -30.85
CA SER A 146 17.75 15.04 -31.83
C SER A 146 17.01 15.31 -33.14
N GLY A 147 17.23 16.48 -33.75
CA GLY A 147 16.59 16.85 -35.02
C GLY A 147 15.09 17.19 -34.89
N GLY A 148 14.65 17.65 -33.71
CA GLY A 148 13.31 18.16 -33.45
C GLY A 148 12.28 17.07 -33.09
N LYS A 149 12.72 15.86 -32.78
CA LYS A 149 11.84 14.77 -32.35
C LYS A 149 11.33 15.05 -30.94
N ASN A 150 10.02 15.12 -30.75
CA ASN A 150 9.46 15.05 -29.40
C ASN A 150 9.44 13.59 -28.94
N ALA A 151 9.75 13.35 -27.67
CA ALA A 151 9.75 12.03 -27.06
C ALA A 151 9.08 12.05 -25.68
N SER A 152 8.61 10.89 -25.23
CA SER A 152 8.09 10.70 -23.88
C SER A 152 8.74 9.49 -23.24
N VAL A 153 9.12 9.64 -21.97
CA VAL A 153 9.38 8.57 -21.02
C VAL A 153 8.16 8.49 -20.11
N ILE A 154 7.67 7.29 -19.83
CA ILE A 154 6.58 7.02 -18.89
C ILE A 154 7.05 5.89 -17.96
N THR A 155 7.49 6.24 -16.75
CA THR A 155 7.88 5.25 -15.73
C THR A 155 6.84 5.20 -14.60
N GLY A 156 6.99 4.25 -13.68
CA GLY A 156 6.00 3.96 -12.65
C GLY A 156 6.60 3.91 -11.25
N VAL A 157 5.80 4.23 -10.25
CA VAL A 157 6.02 3.88 -8.85
C VAL A 157 4.87 3.05 -8.31
N TRP A 158 5.10 2.29 -7.25
CA TRP A 158 4.03 1.55 -6.56
C TRP A 158 4.30 1.43 -5.07
N ASN A 159 3.22 1.22 -4.30
CA ASN A 159 3.32 0.67 -2.95
C ASN A 159 3.04 -0.84 -3.02
N PRO A 160 3.99 -1.72 -2.68
CA PRO A 160 3.75 -3.17 -2.61
C PRO A 160 2.65 -3.60 -1.62
N ALA A 161 2.22 -2.72 -0.71
CA ALA A 161 1.07 -2.96 0.15
C ALA A 161 -0.29 -2.91 -0.58
N ASP A 162 -0.38 -2.17 -1.70
CA ASP A 162 -1.60 -2.05 -2.52
C ASP A 162 -1.92 -3.34 -3.31
N TYR A 163 -0.99 -4.30 -3.35
CA TYR A 163 -1.06 -5.45 -4.26
C TYR A 163 -2.01 -6.56 -3.78
N THR A 164 -2.99 -6.88 -4.62
CA THR A 164 -3.93 -7.99 -4.47
C THR A 164 -3.82 -9.01 -5.62
N LEU A 165 -4.35 -10.22 -5.40
CA LEU A 165 -4.41 -11.27 -6.44
C LEU A 165 -5.75 -11.25 -7.19
N PRO A 166 -5.82 -11.74 -8.44
CA PRO A 166 -7.08 -11.83 -9.19
C PRO A 166 -8.17 -12.73 -8.58
N ASP A 167 -7.81 -13.63 -7.66
CA ASP A 167 -8.73 -14.50 -6.91
C ASP A 167 -8.99 -14.02 -5.47
N SER A 168 -8.72 -12.74 -5.19
CA SER A 168 -8.89 -12.13 -3.87
C SER A 168 -10.33 -12.23 -3.35
N ARG A 169 -10.42 -12.36 -2.02
CA ARG A 169 -11.68 -12.54 -1.29
C ARG A 169 -11.86 -11.43 -0.28
N TYR A 170 -13.11 -11.08 -0.03
CA TYR A 170 -13.52 -10.32 1.13
C TYR A 170 -13.76 -11.24 2.33
N PHE A 171 -13.62 -10.67 3.52
CA PHE A 171 -13.86 -11.29 4.81
C PHE A 171 -14.75 -10.37 5.62
N VAL A 172 -15.87 -10.90 6.14
CA VAL A 172 -16.86 -10.13 6.91
C VAL A 172 -17.28 -10.93 8.14
N PRO A 173 -17.23 -10.35 9.36
CA PRO A 173 -17.77 -10.99 10.56
C PRO A 173 -19.29 -11.01 10.51
N ILE A 174 -19.88 -12.08 11.03
CA ILE A 174 -21.32 -12.17 11.28
C ILE A 174 -21.53 -12.14 12.79
N GLN A 175 -22.47 -11.33 13.26
CA GLN A 175 -22.87 -11.20 14.66
C GLN A 175 -24.25 -11.84 14.80
N SER A 176 -24.43 -12.76 15.75
CA SER A 176 -25.66 -13.56 15.91
C SER A 176 -26.22 -13.39 17.33
N GLY A 177 -27.43 -12.85 17.43
CA GLY A 177 -28.10 -12.57 18.71
C GLY A 177 -28.73 -13.81 19.35
N ALA A 178 -29.21 -13.67 20.59
CA ALA A 178 -29.77 -14.76 21.40
C ALA A 178 -30.91 -15.60 20.76
N GLY A 179 -31.63 -15.03 19.78
CA GLY A 179 -32.69 -15.71 19.02
C GLY A 179 -32.27 -16.15 17.60
N GLY A 180 -31.01 -15.95 17.23
CA GLY A 180 -30.45 -16.29 15.93
C GLY A 180 -30.27 -17.80 15.71
N THR A 181 -30.26 -18.20 14.45
CA THR A 181 -29.90 -19.55 14.00
C THR A 181 -28.59 -19.60 13.20
N ASP A 182 -28.02 -18.44 12.88
CA ASP A 182 -26.70 -18.38 12.25
C ASP A 182 -25.59 -18.76 13.24
N THR A 183 -24.79 -19.75 12.85
CA THR A 183 -23.63 -20.24 13.61
C THR A 183 -22.30 -19.72 13.06
N ARG A 184 -22.31 -19.03 11.91
CA ARG A 184 -21.14 -18.41 11.29
C ARG A 184 -20.76 -17.14 12.07
N ALA A 185 -19.47 -16.92 12.29
CA ALA A 185 -18.93 -15.69 12.88
C ALA A 185 -17.89 -14.97 12.00
N LEU A 186 -17.28 -15.68 11.05
CA LEU A 186 -16.48 -15.07 9.97
C LEU A 186 -16.77 -15.80 8.67
N VAL A 187 -17.03 -15.04 7.59
CA VAL A 187 -17.29 -15.60 6.26
C VAL A 187 -16.40 -14.98 5.18
N ALA A 188 -16.17 -15.73 4.10
CA ALA A 188 -15.29 -15.33 2.99
C ALA A 188 -15.91 -15.59 1.61
N PHE A 189 -15.83 -14.62 0.70
CA PHE A 189 -16.38 -14.70 -0.67
C PHE A 189 -15.50 -13.95 -1.68
N GLY A 190 -15.60 -14.29 -2.97
CA GLY A 190 -14.78 -13.67 -4.02
C GLY A 190 -15.21 -12.25 -4.34
N MET A 191 -14.27 -11.40 -4.77
CA MET A 191 -14.53 -9.97 -5.02
C MET A 191 -15.65 -9.68 -6.04
N ASN A 192 -15.91 -10.63 -6.95
CA ASN A 192 -16.93 -10.55 -8.00
C ASN A 192 -18.26 -11.27 -7.65
N THR A 193 -18.43 -11.76 -6.42
CA THR A 193 -19.70 -12.42 -6.00
C THR A 193 -20.81 -11.38 -5.85
N ARG A 194 -21.99 -11.65 -6.43
CA ARG A 194 -23.19 -10.79 -6.44
C ARG A 194 -24.47 -11.64 -6.38
N GLY A 195 -25.62 -11.02 -6.09
CA GLY A 195 -26.93 -11.68 -5.97
C GLY A 195 -27.17 -12.31 -4.59
N THR A 196 -28.05 -13.30 -4.51
CA THR A 196 -28.54 -13.88 -3.25
C THR A 196 -28.03 -15.30 -3.04
N CYS A 197 -27.51 -15.60 -1.84
CA CYS A 197 -27.34 -16.99 -1.40
C CYS A 197 -28.68 -17.56 -0.86
N PRO A 198 -29.07 -18.82 -1.18
CA PRO A 198 -28.43 -19.77 -2.09
C PRO A 198 -29.09 -19.83 -3.48
N SER A 199 -30.01 -18.90 -3.80
CA SER A 199 -30.84 -18.97 -5.01
C SER A 199 -30.07 -18.66 -6.29
N ASP A 200 -29.19 -17.66 -6.23
CA ASP A 200 -28.53 -17.09 -7.41
C ASP A 200 -27.04 -17.48 -7.44
N VAL A 201 -26.42 -17.55 -6.26
CA VAL A 201 -25.00 -17.86 -6.04
C VAL A 201 -24.79 -18.70 -4.79
N ALA A 202 -23.60 -19.29 -4.67
CA ALA A 202 -23.19 -20.00 -3.46
C ALA A 202 -23.08 -19.08 -2.24
N CYS A 203 -23.28 -19.64 -1.05
CA CYS A 203 -23.00 -18.96 0.21
C CYS A 203 -21.51 -18.77 0.47
N PRO A 204 -21.12 -17.78 1.30
CA PRO A 204 -19.74 -17.50 1.57
C PRO A 204 -19.15 -18.60 2.47
N THR A 205 -17.85 -18.88 2.28
CA THR A 205 -17.13 -19.92 3.02
C THR A 205 -17.00 -19.50 4.47
N THR A 206 -17.50 -20.31 5.41
CA THR A 206 -17.35 -20.05 6.84
C THR A 206 -15.91 -20.34 7.29
N LEU A 207 -15.27 -19.38 7.95
CA LEU A 207 -13.91 -19.51 8.49
C LEU A 207 -13.89 -19.66 10.02
N ALA A 208 -14.86 -19.06 10.72
CA ALA A 208 -15.04 -19.17 12.17
C ALA A 208 -16.52 -19.28 12.54
N THR A 209 -16.84 -19.92 13.66
CA THR A 209 -18.19 -20.03 14.22
C THR A 209 -18.39 -19.18 15.48
N GLN A 210 -19.65 -18.86 15.80
CA GLN A 210 -20.03 -18.12 17.02
C GLN A 210 -19.49 -18.80 18.29
N SER A 211 -19.44 -20.13 18.31
CA SER A 211 -18.85 -20.94 19.39
C SER A 211 -17.33 -20.92 19.48
N GLN A 212 -16.62 -20.31 18.52
CA GLN A 212 -15.15 -20.22 18.50
C GLN A 212 -14.64 -18.81 18.83
N VAL A 213 -15.35 -17.77 18.37
CA VAL A 213 -14.90 -16.36 18.49
C VAL A 213 -15.99 -15.38 18.95
N GLY A 214 -17.23 -15.84 19.13
CA GLY A 214 -18.35 -15.00 19.55
C GLY A 214 -18.60 -13.78 18.67
N THR A 215 -19.03 -12.70 19.32
CA THR A 215 -19.39 -11.43 18.69
C THR A 215 -18.16 -10.58 18.41
N THR A 216 -17.92 -10.27 17.15
CA THR A 216 -16.66 -9.66 16.68
C THR A 216 -16.91 -8.51 15.70
N PHE A 217 -15.97 -7.57 15.61
CA PHE A 217 -16.02 -6.45 14.66
C PHE A 217 -14.72 -6.29 13.86
N GLY A 218 -13.65 -5.75 14.45
CA GLY A 218 -12.47 -5.29 13.69
C GLY A 218 -11.67 -6.44 13.09
N LEU A 219 -11.23 -6.28 11.84
CA LEU A 219 -10.42 -7.24 11.08
C LEU A 219 -9.08 -6.64 10.63
N ALA A 220 -8.05 -7.48 10.49
CA ALA A 220 -6.83 -7.11 9.76
C ALA A 220 -6.22 -8.33 9.06
N TYR A 221 -5.70 -8.18 7.84
CA TYR A 221 -5.18 -9.29 7.03
C TYR A 221 -3.64 -9.34 7.01
N ASP A 222 -3.06 -10.42 7.56
CA ASP A 222 -1.62 -10.69 7.53
C ASP A 222 -1.26 -11.47 6.25
N ARG A 223 -0.79 -10.74 5.24
CA ARG A 223 -0.32 -11.30 3.96
C ARG A 223 1.00 -12.06 4.04
N TYR A 224 1.79 -11.86 5.09
CA TYR A 224 3.06 -12.54 5.31
C TYR A 224 2.86 -13.95 5.89
N ARG A 225 1.80 -14.16 6.69
CA ARG A 225 1.49 -15.45 7.36
C ARG A 225 0.16 -16.06 6.92
N GLN A 226 -0.57 -15.38 6.03
CA GLN A 226 -1.84 -15.79 5.43
C GLN A 226 -2.93 -16.11 6.47
N ARG A 227 -3.12 -15.17 7.40
CA ARG A 227 -4.10 -15.23 8.49
C ARG A 227 -4.87 -13.92 8.61
N LEU A 228 -6.07 -13.97 9.18
CA LEU A 228 -6.79 -12.78 9.65
C LEU A 228 -6.59 -12.63 11.15
N PHE A 229 -6.50 -11.40 11.62
CA PHE A 229 -6.82 -11.02 12.99
C PHE A 229 -8.32 -10.65 13.05
N GLN A 230 -8.99 -11.03 14.13
CA GLN A 230 -10.42 -10.78 14.36
C GLN A 230 -10.64 -10.45 15.83
N SER A 231 -11.25 -9.30 16.13
CA SER A 231 -11.42 -8.78 17.50
C SER A 231 -12.86 -8.88 18.00
N GLU A 232 -13.02 -9.17 19.30
CA GLU A 232 -14.30 -9.14 20.02
C GLU A 232 -14.95 -7.76 19.98
N PHE A 233 -16.28 -7.70 20.14
CA PHE A 233 -17.05 -6.46 20.07
C PHE A 233 -18.25 -6.47 21.02
N ALA A 234 -18.45 -5.35 21.74
CA ALA A 234 -19.55 -5.17 22.70
C ALA A 234 -20.87 -4.86 21.97
N ARG A 235 -21.76 -5.85 21.86
CA ARG A 235 -23.12 -5.68 21.29
C ARG A 235 -24.19 -6.32 22.17
N ARG A 236 -25.25 -5.55 22.50
CA ARG A 236 -26.37 -6.08 23.29
C ARG A 236 -27.03 -7.26 22.57
N HIS A 237 -27.46 -8.26 23.33
CA HIS A 237 -28.07 -9.52 22.88
C HIS A 237 -27.15 -10.56 22.20
N ALA A 238 -25.87 -10.28 21.96
CA ALA A 238 -24.94 -11.24 21.38
C ALA A 238 -23.71 -11.40 22.28
N PRO A 239 -23.40 -12.62 22.76
CA PRO A 239 -22.34 -12.81 23.74
C PRO A 239 -20.94 -12.65 23.12
N TYR A 240 -19.99 -12.24 23.96
CA TYR A 240 -18.56 -12.42 23.72
C TYR A 240 -18.20 -13.90 23.49
N GLY A 241 -17.07 -14.14 22.83
CA GLY A 241 -16.48 -15.45 22.60
C GLY A 241 -15.88 -16.10 23.85
N PRO A 242 -15.32 -17.32 23.71
CA PRO A 242 -14.87 -18.14 24.84
C PRO A 242 -13.72 -17.51 25.65
N ASP A 243 -12.91 -16.65 25.05
CA ASP A 243 -11.83 -15.95 25.72
C ASP A 243 -12.26 -14.59 26.34
N GLY A 244 -13.46 -14.10 26.02
CA GLY A 244 -14.07 -12.88 26.57
C GLY A 244 -13.78 -11.60 25.77
N GLY A 245 -14.57 -10.55 26.05
CA GLY A 245 -14.70 -9.33 25.22
C GLY A 245 -13.49 -8.40 25.06
N ASP A 246 -12.30 -8.84 25.49
CA ASP A 246 -11.00 -8.20 25.29
C ASP A 246 -10.09 -9.01 24.33
N ALA A 247 -10.56 -10.12 23.77
CA ALA A 247 -9.77 -11.02 22.93
C ALA A 247 -9.60 -10.55 21.47
N ILE A 248 -8.41 -10.82 20.93
CA ILE A 248 -8.12 -10.84 19.49
C ILE A 248 -7.74 -12.26 19.11
N TYR A 249 -8.44 -12.84 18.14
CA TYR A 249 -8.18 -14.16 17.57
C TYR A 249 -7.37 -14.05 16.28
N THR A 250 -6.65 -15.13 15.92
CA THR A 250 -6.16 -15.36 14.56
C THR A 250 -6.95 -16.47 13.88
N VAL A 251 -7.37 -16.24 12.63
CA VAL A 251 -8.16 -17.18 11.82
C VAL A 251 -7.40 -17.56 10.54
N PRO A 252 -7.07 -18.86 10.31
CA PRO A 252 -6.39 -19.30 9.10
C PRO A 252 -7.27 -19.20 7.84
N VAL A 253 -6.93 -18.33 6.88
CA VAL A 253 -7.84 -17.99 5.76
C VAL A 253 -8.04 -19.11 4.74
N LYS A 254 -7.16 -20.12 4.75
CA LYS A 254 -7.27 -21.35 3.95
C LYS A 254 -8.22 -22.39 4.57
N GLY A 255 -8.76 -22.12 5.77
CA GLY A 255 -9.62 -23.03 6.52
C GLY A 255 -8.89 -24.26 7.05
N GLY A 256 -9.65 -25.24 7.54
CA GLY A 256 -9.10 -26.53 8.02
C GLY A 256 -8.37 -26.49 9.37
N SER A 257 -8.41 -25.36 10.08
CA SER A 257 -7.93 -25.21 11.46
C SER A 257 -8.80 -24.19 12.18
N ALA A 258 -8.97 -24.38 13.50
CA ALA A 258 -9.82 -23.48 14.30
C ALA A 258 -9.13 -22.12 14.53
N PRO A 259 -9.91 -21.06 14.81
CA PRO A 259 -9.39 -19.83 15.40
C PRO A 259 -8.62 -20.09 16.69
N THR A 260 -7.62 -19.25 16.96
CA THR A 260 -6.82 -19.29 18.20
C THR A 260 -6.66 -17.90 18.80
N LEU A 261 -6.78 -17.76 20.12
CA LEU A 261 -6.45 -16.52 20.82
C LEU A 261 -5.02 -16.07 20.45
N PHE A 262 -4.90 -14.86 19.91
CA PHE A 262 -3.64 -14.22 19.58
C PHE A 262 -3.18 -13.30 20.72
N ALA A 263 -4.06 -12.40 21.16
CA ALA A 263 -3.76 -11.38 22.17
C ALA A 263 -5.02 -11.00 22.98
N LYS A 264 -4.81 -10.24 24.07
CA LYS A 264 -5.87 -9.56 24.82
C LYS A 264 -5.56 -8.09 24.95
N VAL A 265 -6.56 -7.23 24.75
CA VAL A 265 -6.47 -5.77 24.88
C VAL A 265 -6.77 -5.39 26.34
N PRO A 266 -5.77 -5.01 27.16
CA PRO A 266 -5.96 -4.98 28.61
C PRO A 266 -7.05 -4.00 29.05
N GLY A 267 -8.07 -4.52 29.76
CA GLY A 267 -9.16 -3.72 30.28
C GLY A 267 -10.11 -3.13 29.21
N ALA A 268 -10.26 -3.78 28.05
CA ALA A 268 -11.20 -3.32 27.03
C ALA A 268 -12.69 -3.49 27.42
N ALA A 269 -13.05 -4.61 28.03
CA ALA A 269 -14.42 -4.92 28.46
C ALA A 269 -14.52 -5.15 29.97
N VAL A 270 -15.56 -4.60 30.60
CA VAL A 270 -15.84 -4.72 32.04
C VAL A 270 -17.31 -5.01 32.35
N THR A 271 -18.24 -4.64 31.47
CA THR A 271 -19.68 -4.91 31.62
C THR A 271 -20.02 -6.35 31.18
N PRO A 272 -20.60 -7.19 32.06
CA PRO A 272 -21.05 -8.52 31.70
C PRO A 272 -22.46 -8.51 31.10
N HIS A 273 -22.72 -9.41 30.14
CA HIS A 273 -24.08 -9.68 29.65
C HIS A 273 -24.93 -10.43 30.67
N ASP A 274 -26.26 -10.29 30.58
CA ASP A 274 -27.21 -11.18 31.25
C ASP A 274 -27.28 -12.52 30.53
N THR A 275 -26.41 -13.46 30.91
CA THR A 275 -26.39 -14.83 30.35
C THR A 275 -27.61 -15.67 30.73
N ALA A 276 -28.44 -15.23 31.68
CA ALA A 276 -29.71 -15.89 32.01
C ALA A 276 -30.87 -15.38 31.13
N ASN A 277 -30.77 -14.16 30.58
CA ASN A 277 -31.79 -13.56 29.72
C ASN A 277 -31.19 -12.67 28.61
N MET A 278 -30.30 -13.24 27.79
CA MET A 278 -29.59 -12.54 26.71
C MET A 278 -30.55 -11.89 25.68
N ILE A 279 -31.76 -12.42 25.50
CA ILE A 279 -32.76 -11.79 24.61
C ILE A 279 -33.31 -10.46 25.19
N LYS A 280 -33.13 -10.18 26.48
CA LYS A 280 -33.41 -8.86 27.10
C LYS A 280 -32.14 -8.07 27.41
N ASP A 281 -31.11 -8.73 27.92
CA ASP A 281 -29.78 -8.18 28.23
C ASP A 281 -29.80 -6.74 28.81
N PRO A 282 -30.54 -6.51 29.92
CA PRO A 282 -30.98 -5.17 30.32
C PRO A 282 -29.86 -4.30 30.91
N GLY A 283 -28.78 -4.90 31.41
CA GLY A 283 -27.62 -4.19 31.95
C GLY A 283 -26.67 -3.66 30.87
N PHE A 284 -26.76 -4.15 29.63
CA PHE A 284 -25.75 -3.93 28.60
C PHE A 284 -25.99 -2.69 27.73
N THR A 285 -27.07 -1.93 27.93
CA THR A 285 -27.48 -0.83 27.04
C THR A 285 -26.45 0.31 26.89
N ASN A 286 -25.54 0.44 27.86
CA ASN A 286 -24.51 1.47 27.88
C ASN A 286 -23.16 1.04 27.26
N ALA A 287 -22.84 -0.25 27.23
CA ALA A 287 -21.52 -0.75 26.82
C ALA A 287 -21.21 -0.66 25.31
N PRO A 288 -22.16 -0.86 24.37
CA PRO A 288 -21.89 -0.76 22.93
C PRO A 288 -21.34 0.60 22.52
N GLY A 289 -20.20 0.57 21.81
CA GLY A 289 -19.42 1.76 21.41
C GLY A 289 -18.60 2.42 22.54
N LYS A 290 -18.59 1.85 23.75
CA LYS A 290 -17.86 2.38 24.93
C LYS A 290 -16.95 1.36 25.61
N GLU A 291 -17.01 0.10 25.20
CA GLU A 291 -16.26 -1.03 25.74
C GLU A 291 -15.94 -2.03 24.62
N SER A 292 -15.03 -2.97 24.90
CA SER A 292 -14.43 -3.90 23.93
C SER A 292 -13.56 -3.18 22.88
N ILE A 293 -13.34 -3.81 21.73
CA ILE A 293 -12.35 -3.39 20.73
C ILE A 293 -13.06 -2.73 19.53
N GLY A 294 -12.44 -1.68 18.99
CA GLY A 294 -12.88 -0.99 17.78
C GLY A 294 -12.37 -1.65 16.49
N GLY A 295 -11.81 -0.83 15.60
CA GLY A 295 -11.07 -1.31 14.44
C GLY A 295 -9.74 -1.98 14.81
N LEU A 296 -9.24 -2.79 13.88
CA LEU A 296 -7.87 -3.29 13.86
C LEU A 296 -7.16 -2.73 12.62
N ALA A 297 -5.84 -2.59 12.67
CA ALA A 297 -5.02 -2.38 11.46
C ALA A 297 -3.64 -3.01 11.64
N LEU A 298 -3.01 -3.45 10.55
CA LEU A 298 -1.70 -4.10 10.56
C LEU A 298 -0.71 -3.24 9.79
N SER A 299 0.45 -2.92 10.37
CA SER A 299 1.50 -2.16 9.69
C SER A 299 1.84 -2.74 8.31
N GLU A 300 2.23 -1.89 7.35
CA GLU A 300 2.43 -2.33 5.96
C GLU A 300 3.55 -3.38 5.81
N ASP A 301 4.47 -3.50 6.76
CA ASP A 301 5.50 -4.54 6.81
C ASP A 301 5.05 -5.86 7.48
N GLY A 302 3.84 -5.90 8.08
CA GLY A 302 3.31 -7.04 8.79
C GLY A 302 3.97 -7.33 10.15
N ALA A 303 4.57 -6.31 10.78
CA ALA A 303 5.26 -6.40 12.06
C ALA A 303 4.39 -6.04 13.28
N THR A 304 3.52 -5.01 13.19
CA THR A 304 2.76 -4.48 14.33
C THR A 304 1.27 -4.45 14.06
N LEU A 305 0.49 -5.13 14.92
CA LEU A 305 -0.98 -5.07 14.92
C LEU A 305 -1.43 -3.97 15.89
N TYR A 306 -2.28 -3.08 15.41
CA TYR A 306 -2.92 -2.02 16.17
C TYR A 306 -4.39 -2.35 16.46
N ALA A 307 -4.86 -1.94 17.63
CA ALA A 307 -6.25 -2.05 18.07
C ALA A 307 -6.68 -0.81 18.86
N VAL A 308 -7.93 -0.36 18.69
CA VAL A 308 -8.54 0.67 19.57
C VAL A 308 -9.22 0.00 20.75
N ASN A 309 -8.81 0.36 21.97
CA ASN A 309 -9.58 0.07 23.19
C ASN A 309 -10.66 1.17 23.37
N LEU A 310 -11.93 0.79 23.23
CA LEU A 310 -13.07 1.73 23.25
C LEU A 310 -13.33 2.32 24.65
N LEU A 311 -12.93 1.62 25.73
CA LEU A 311 -13.14 2.07 27.12
C LEU A 311 -12.07 3.07 27.57
N THR A 312 -10.80 2.77 27.32
CA THR A 312 -9.68 3.65 27.70
C THR A 312 -9.41 4.75 26.68
N ARG A 313 -9.96 4.66 25.45
CA ARG A 313 -9.65 5.52 24.29
C ARG A 313 -8.16 5.51 23.95
N THR A 314 -7.53 4.34 24.03
CA THR A 314 -6.11 4.16 23.72
C THR A 314 -5.92 3.31 22.47
N LEU A 315 -4.94 3.69 21.66
CA LEU A 315 -4.33 2.84 20.66
C LEU A 315 -3.42 1.82 21.37
N VAL A 316 -3.55 0.54 21.07
CA VAL A 316 -2.78 -0.55 21.66
C VAL A 316 -2.08 -1.31 20.54
N SER A 317 -0.77 -1.56 20.68
CA SER A 317 0.04 -2.25 19.66
C SER A 317 0.58 -3.60 20.14
N PHE A 318 0.75 -4.55 19.21
CA PHE A 318 1.24 -5.90 19.48
C PHE A 318 2.19 -6.38 18.37
N ASP A 319 3.22 -7.15 18.74
CA ASP A 319 4.08 -7.90 17.82
C ASP A 319 3.23 -8.89 16.99
N ALA A 320 2.94 -8.53 15.75
CA ALA A 320 2.21 -9.33 14.79
C ALA A 320 3.10 -10.38 14.10
N THR A 321 4.37 -10.49 14.45
CA THR A 321 5.27 -11.49 13.87
C THR A 321 5.11 -12.87 14.48
N GLY A 322 4.73 -12.92 15.76
CA GLY A 322 4.52 -14.15 16.54
C GLY A 322 3.21 -14.89 16.25
N ALA A 323 3.11 -16.13 16.75
CA ALA A 323 1.87 -16.89 16.75
C ALA A 323 0.82 -16.32 17.72
N THR A 324 1.29 -15.71 18.81
CA THR A 324 0.52 -14.99 19.84
C THR A 324 1.34 -13.80 20.37
N ALA A 325 0.67 -12.79 20.91
CA ALA A 325 1.28 -11.65 21.60
C ALA A 325 0.65 -11.52 23.01
N LEU A 326 1.36 -12.00 24.03
CA LEU A 326 0.82 -12.11 25.40
C LEU A 326 0.67 -10.78 26.14
N GLN A 327 1.31 -9.72 25.68
CA GLN A 327 1.26 -8.36 26.22
C GLN A 327 1.35 -7.35 25.06
N PRO A 328 0.79 -6.13 25.20
CA PRO A 328 1.06 -5.04 24.27
C PRO A 328 2.54 -4.62 24.26
N GLU A 329 3.00 -4.10 23.13
CA GLU A 329 4.27 -3.39 23.02
C GLU A 329 4.13 -1.94 23.54
N ALA A 330 3.06 -1.26 23.15
CA ALA A 330 2.71 0.09 23.57
C ALA A 330 1.21 0.25 23.84
N THR A 331 0.86 1.31 24.55
CA THR A 331 -0.52 1.76 24.77
C THR A 331 -0.52 3.28 24.87
N VAL A 332 -1.11 3.95 23.90
CA VAL A 332 -1.00 5.39 23.68
C VAL A 332 -2.40 6.03 23.73
N PRO A 333 -2.64 7.06 24.57
CA PRO A 333 -3.91 7.78 24.57
C PRO A 333 -4.19 8.45 23.21
N ILE A 334 -5.37 8.20 22.64
CA ILE A 334 -5.82 8.88 21.42
C ILE A 334 -6.41 10.23 21.86
N PRO A 335 -5.86 11.37 21.43
CA PRO A 335 -6.23 12.68 21.98
C PRO A 335 -7.68 13.06 21.70
N ASP A 336 -8.31 13.70 22.69
CA ASP A 336 -9.61 14.35 22.54
C ASP A 336 -9.48 15.54 21.56
N PRO A 337 -10.23 15.56 20.43
CA PRO A 337 -10.20 16.65 19.45
C PRO A 337 -10.93 17.92 19.91
N GLY A 338 -11.16 18.09 21.20
CA GLY A 338 -12.01 19.14 21.78
C GLY A 338 -13.48 18.83 21.52
N CYS A 339 -13.95 17.70 22.02
CA CYS A 339 -15.38 17.43 22.19
C CYS A 339 -15.98 18.32 23.30
N ALA A 340 -17.31 18.41 23.38
CA ALA A 340 -17.99 19.21 24.41
C ALA A 340 -17.66 18.75 25.85
N ALA A 341 -17.47 17.45 26.04
CA ALA A 341 -16.78 16.86 27.19
C ALA A 341 -15.82 15.75 26.74
N PRO A 342 -14.72 15.49 27.47
CA PRO A 342 -13.80 14.38 27.15
C PRO A 342 -14.43 12.98 27.23
N THR A 343 -15.61 12.86 27.85
CA THR A 343 -16.42 11.65 27.83
C THR A 343 -16.97 11.32 26.45
N ASP A 344 -17.16 12.33 25.60
CA ASP A 344 -17.88 12.24 24.33
C ASP A 344 -16.95 11.87 23.18
N TRP A 345 -15.63 11.85 23.38
CA TRP A 345 -14.70 11.33 22.38
C TRP A 345 -14.86 9.82 22.23
N ARG A 346 -15.09 9.36 20.99
CA ARG A 346 -15.31 7.96 20.60
C ARG A 346 -14.40 7.62 19.42
N PRO A 347 -13.10 7.36 19.64
CA PRO A 347 -12.27 6.73 18.62
C PRO A 347 -12.76 5.31 18.36
N PHE A 348 -12.71 4.83 17.12
CA PHE A 348 -13.19 3.50 16.75
C PHE A 348 -12.38 2.94 15.57
N GLY A 349 -12.58 3.44 14.35
CA GLY A 349 -11.98 2.88 13.14
C GLY A 349 -10.45 3.05 13.07
N LEU A 350 -9.78 2.07 12.46
CA LEU A 350 -8.36 2.11 12.10
C LEU A 350 -8.20 1.77 10.62
N GLU A 351 -7.17 2.31 9.98
CA GLU A 351 -6.65 1.84 8.69
C GLU A 351 -5.17 2.23 8.55
N THR A 352 -4.38 1.45 7.82
CA THR A 352 -2.99 1.75 7.45
C THR A 352 -2.87 2.05 5.97
N TYR A 353 -2.34 3.22 5.62
CA TYR A 353 -2.21 3.66 4.23
C TYR A 353 -0.95 4.52 4.02
N ASN A 354 -0.18 4.20 2.98
CA ASN A 354 1.08 4.85 2.64
C ASN A 354 2.07 4.90 3.83
N ASN A 355 2.21 3.76 4.51
CA ASN A 355 2.98 3.55 5.75
C ASN A 355 2.66 4.57 6.87
N THR A 356 1.41 5.02 6.94
CA THR A 356 0.87 5.87 7.99
C THR A 356 -0.36 5.19 8.60
N LEU A 357 -0.49 5.19 9.92
CA LEU A 357 -1.69 4.68 10.61
C LEU A 357 -2.70 5.81 10.75
N TYR A 358 -3.96 5.54 10.48
CA TYR A 358 -5.08 6.48 10.65
C TYR A 358 -6.05 5.98 11.72
N VAL A 359 -6.60 6.92 12.50
CA VAL A 359 -7.56 6.65 13.57
C VAL A 359 -8.78 7.52 13.38
N GLY A 360 -9.91 6.89 13.06
CA GLY A 360 -11.22 7.52 12.93
C GLY A 360 -11.97 7.56 14.27
N GLY A 361 -12.80 8.57 14.46
CA GLY A 361 -13.70 8.68 15.61
C GLY A 361 -14.70 9.81 15.51
N VAL A 362 -15.55 9.93 16.52
CA VAL A 362 -16.53 11.03 16.63
C VAL A 362 -16.51 11.68 18.01
N CYS A 363 -16.92 12.95 18.07
CA CYS A 363 -17.54 13.49 19.28
C CYS A 363 -19.02 13.11 19.29
N SER A 364 -19.48 12.39 20.31
CA SER A 364 -20.81 11.80 20.39
C SER A 364 -21.91 12.73 20.90
N ALA A 365 -21.56 13.95 21.31
CA ALA A 365 -22.45 14.93 21.95
C ALA A 365 -23.27 14.37 23.16
N GLU A 366 -22.79 13.29 23.76
CA GLU A 366 -23.54 12.55 24.79
C GLU A 366 -23.77 13.41 26.05
N SER A 367 -22.77 14.19 26.44
CA SER A 367 -22.85 15.08 27.61
C SER A 367 -23.79 16.28 27.42
N THR A 368 -24.04 16.72 26.19
CA THR A 368 -24.84 17.92 25.89
C THR A 368 -26.22 17.62 25.30
N GLN A 369 -26.42 16.44 24.70
CA GLN A 369 -27.59 16.08 23.89
C GLN A 369 -27.88 17.11 22.78
N ASN A 370 -26.86 17.81 22.29
CA ASN A 370 -26.96 18.85 21.27
C ASN A 370 -26.27 18.43 19.97
N ARG A 371 -27.04 18.31 18.87
CA ARG A 371 -26.52 17.91 17.56
C ARG A 371 -25.35 18.78 17.07
N ALA A 372 -25.30 20.06 17.42
CA ALA A 372 -24.23 20.96 16.97
C ALA A 372 -22.84 20.61 17.55
N ASP A 373 -22.76 19.75 18.58
CA ASP A 373 -21.50 19.26 19.15
C ASP A 373 -21.00 17.95 18.49
N LEU A 374 -21.78 17.38 17.56
CA LEU A 374 -21.37 16.20 16.79
C LEU A 374 -20.34 16.56 15.71
N LYS A 375 -19.21 15.86 15.69
CA LYS A 375 -18.21 15.94 14.62
C LYS A 375 -17.48 14.61 14.43
N ALA A 376 -17.20 14.27 13.17
CA ALA A 376 -16.24 13.23 12.81
C ALA A 376 -14.82 13.81 12.83
N VAL A 377 -13.84 12.99 13.21
CA VAL A 377 -12.42 13.34 13.23
C VAL A 377 -11.60 12.14 12.74
N VAL A 378 -10.60 12.42 11.91
CA VAL A 378 -9.55 11.44 11.56
C VAL A 378 -8.20 12.01 11.94
N TYR A 379 -7.43 11.24 12.71
CA TYR A 379 -6.02 11.49 12.98
C TYR A 379 -5.13 10.62 12.08
N ALA A 380 -3.95 11.11 11.72
CA ALA A 380 -2.80 10.29 11.35
C ALA A 380 -1.88 10.13 12.56
N TYR A 381 -1.26 8.95 12.68
CA TYR A 381 -0.26 8.59 13.69
C TYR A 381 1.03 8.14 12.98
N ASP A 382 2.14 8.80 13.29
CA ASP A 382 3.45 8.60 12.65
C ASP A 382 4.36 7.60 13.40
N GLY A 383 3.90 7.08 14.55
CA GLY A 383 4.69 6.26 15.48
C GLY A 383 4.94 6.95 16.81
N GLU A 384 4.92 8.29 16.86
CA GLU A 384 5.15 9.10 18.07
C GLU A 384 3.98 10.05 18.40
N GLN A 385 3.36 10.65 17.40
CA GLN A 385 2.43 11.78 17.54
C GLN A 385 1.17 11.61 16.69
N PHE A 386 0.05 12.13 17.20
CA PHE A 386 -1.21 12.25 16.46
C PHE A 386 -1.33 13.63 15.81
N SER A 387 -1.66 13.67 14.53
CA SER A 387 -1.95 14.90 13.78
C SER A 387 -3.37 14.85 13.20
N THR A 388 -4.16 15.92 13.35
CA THR A 388 -5.52 15.96 12.82
C THR A 388 -5.50 16.14 11.31
N VAL A 389 -6.09 15.17 10.59
CA VAL A 389 -6.15 15.15 9.12
C VAL A 389 -7.52 15.61 8.61
N LEU A 390 -8.59 15.21 9.31
CA LEU A 390 -9.97 15.60 9.00
C LEU A 390 -10.71 15.99 10.28
N THR A 391 -11.60 16.98 10.17
CA THR A 391 -12.62 17.29 11.19
C THR A 391 -13.84 17.86 10.48
N HIS A 392 -15.00 17.21 10.64
CA HIS A 392 -16.23 17.59 9.94
C HIS A 392 -17.46 17.54 10.86
N PRO A 393 -18.32 18.59 10.93
CA PRO A 393 -19.54 18.56 11.73
C PRO A 393 -20.56 17.56 11.17
N LEU A 394 -21.13 16.71 12.03
CA LEU A 394 -22.17 15.74 11.64
C LEU A 394 -23.57 16.32 11.87
N THR A 395 -23.80 17.51 11.29
CA THR A 395 -25.01 18.32 11.49
C THR A 395 -25.89 18.44 10.24
N ALA A 396 -25.46 17.85 9.12
CA ALA A 396 -26.17 17.90 7.85
C ALA A 396 -27.44 17.04 7.84
N GLU A 397 -28.34 17.33 6.91
CA GLU A 397 -29.46 16.47 6.54
C GLU A 397 -28.94 15.31 5.68
N ARG A 398 -29.55 14.14 5.89
CA ARG A 398 -29.22 12.83 5.32
C ARG A 398 -30.50 12.19 4.72
N GLY A 399 -30.40 11.00 4.15
CA GLY A 399 -31.57 10.22 3.72
C GLY A 399 -32.51 9.85 4.87
N ASP A 400 -33.80 9.63 4.56
CA ASP A 400 -34.76 9.06 5.50
C ASP A 400 -34.43 7.57 5.76
N VAL A 401 -34.02 7.23 6.99
CA VAL A 401 -33.85 5.83 7.43
C VAL A 401 -35.11 5.00 7.18
N PHE A 402 -36.30 5.60 7.40
CA PHE A 402 -37.56 5.08 6.89
C PHE A 402 -38.38 6.17 6.20
N ALA A 403 -38.43 6.12 4.88
CA ALA A 403 -39.11 7.10 4.04
C ALA A 403 -40.61 7.16 4.34
N GLY A 404 -41.15 8.38 4.40
CA GLY A 404 -42.57 8.60 4.71
C GLY A 404 -42.94 8.49 6.19
N SER A 405 -41.96 8.40 7.09
CA SER A 405 -42.14 8.55 8.55
C SER A 405 -41.53 9.86 9.09
N PRO A 406 -41.98 11.05 8.64
CA PRO A 406 -41.24 12.30 8.83
C PRO A 406 -41.33 12.87 10.26
N SER A 407 -40.46 12.44 11.16
CA SER A 407 -39.92 13.32 12.21
C SER A 407 -38.65 13.98 11.66
N ALA A 408 -38.85 15.12 10.98
CA ALA A 408 -37.92 15.78 10.05
C ALA A 408 -36.58 16.31 10.61
N GLY A 409 -36.17 15.83 11.78
CA GLY A 409 -34.80 15.96 12.28
C GLY A 409 -34.21 14.66 12.81
N GLN A 410 -35.00 13.66 13.20
CA GLN A 410 -34.54 12.43 13.87
C GLN A 410 -34.26 11.29 12.88
N ASN A 411 -35.11 11.17 11.85
CA ASN A 411 -35.09 10.11 10.85
C ASN A 411 -34.05 10.33 9.73
N ASN A 412 -33.56 11.57 9.60
CA ASN A 412 -32.81 12.12 8.45
C ASN A 412 -31.54 12.91 8.87
N HIS A 413 -30.99 12.67 10.06
CA HIS A 413 -29.75 13.29 10.53
C HIS A 413 -29.11 12.40 11.61
N TRP A 414 -27.80 12.59 11.85
CA TRP A 414 -27.14 12.04 13.02
C TRP A 414 -27.64 12.64 14.35
N ASN A 415 -27.75 11.80 15.39
CA ASN A 415 -28.24 12.18 16.71
C ASN A 415 -27.16 12.01 17.79
N PRO A 416 -27.18 12.83 18.86
CA PRO A 416 -26.36 12.61 20.05
C PRO A 416 -26.51 11.19 20.59
N TRP A 417 -25.41 10.60 21.07
CA TRP A 417 -25.49 9.29 21.72
C TRP A 417 -26.36 9.37 22.96
N ASN A 418 -27.29 8.41 23.06
CA ASN A 418 -28.29 8.39 24.11
C ASN A 418 -28.58 6.95 24.53
N THR A 419 -28.55 6.71 25.84
CA THR A 419 -28.86 5.43 26.50
C THR A 419 -29.92 5.58 27.60
N ASP A 420 -30.58 6.74 27.70
CA ASP A 420 -31.64 7.00 28.66
C ASP A 420 -32.93 6.33 28.21
N LEU A 421 -33.33 5.28 28.93
CA LEU A 421 -34.51 4.48 28.62
C LEU A 421 -35.83 5.26 28.77
N SER A 422 -35.82 6.48 29.34
CA SER A 422 -37.00 7.34 29.43
C SER A 422 -37.34 8.03 28.11
N SER A 423 -36.37 8.34 27.25
CA SER A 423 -36.60 8.95 25.93
C SER A 423 -36.91 7.92 24.83
N TRP A 424 -36.80 6.62 25.11
CA TRP A 424 -36.88 5.57 24.09
C TRP A 424 -38.20 5.50 23.33
N ASP A 425 -39.32 5.93 23.92
CA ASP A 425 -40.60 5.95 23.19
C ASP A 425 -40.72 7.12 22.20
N GLU A 426 -39.87 8.15 22.30
CA GLU A 426 -39.67 9.17 21.27
C GLU A 426 -38.92 8.59 20.05
N PHE A 427 -38.11 7.55 20.26
CA PHE A 427 -37.33 6.88 19.21
C PHE A 427 -38.16 5.91 18.36
N ARG A 428 -39.48 5.79 18.59
CA ARG A 428 -40.36 4.85 17.86
C ARG A 428 -41.04 5.52 16.64
N LEU A 429 -40.55 5.23 15.43
CA LEU A 429 -41.07 5.72 14.15
C LEU A 429 -41.54 4.56 13.26
N GLY A 430 -42.70 4.69 12.61
CA GLY A 430 -43.20 3.69 11.65
C GLY A 430 -43.46 2.28 12.21
N GLY A 431 -43.35 2.08 13.53
CA GLY A 431 -43.38 0.76 14.19
C GLY A 431 -42.00 0.16 14.51
N ALA A 432 -40.91 0.82 14.08
CA ALA A 432 -39.53 0.48 14.42
C ALA A 432 -38.93 1.50 15.41
N PHE A 433 -37.75 1.19 15.94
CA PHE A 433 -36.90 2.13 16.66
C PHE A 433 -35.86 2.73 15.69
N ILE A 434 -35.85 4.05 15.58
CA ILE A 434 -34.97 4.83 14.71
C ILE A 434 -34.46 6.04 15.50
N ASN A 435 -33.14 6.07 15.73
CA ASN A 435 -32.42 7.20 16.32
C ASN A 435 -30.92 7.03 15.98
N PRO A 436 -30.50 7.29 14.72
CA PRO A 436 -29.15 6.98 14.28
C PRO A 436 -28.09 7.76 15.06
N GLN A 437 -27.19 7.03 15.73
CA GLN A 437 -26.11 7.55 16.58
C GLN A 437 -24.75 7.25 15.92
N PRO A 438 -23.96 8.26 15.49
CA PRO A 438 -22.81 8.03 14.62
C PRO A 438 -21.66 7.34 15.34
N ALA A 439 -21.02 6.37 14.69
CA ALA A 439 -19.69 5.89 15.02
C ALA A 439 -18.88 5.70 13.73
N LEU A 440 -17.76 6.42 13.58
CA LEU A 440 -16.83 6.25 12.45
C LEU A 440 -16.04 4.95 12.66
N ALA A 441 -16.62 3.83 12.23
CA ALA A 441 -16.22 2.50 12.65
C ALA A 441 -15.18 1.85 11.71
N SER A 442 -15.10 2.33 10.47
CA SER A 442 -14.23 1.81 9.41
C SER A 442 -13.86 2.94 8.45
N LEU A 443 -12.70 2.85 7.79
CA LEU A 443 -12.26 3.81 6.77
C LEU A 443 -11.34 3.12 5.75
N ALA A 444 -11.33 3.62 4.53
CA ALA A 444 -10.47 3.13 3.45
C ALA A 444 -9.98 4.30 2.56
N PHE A 445 -8.97 4.06 1.73
CA PHE A 445 -8.38 5.10 0.87
C PHE A 445 -8.53 4.78 -0.62
N ALA A 446 -9.01 5.76 -1.39
CA ALA A 446 -9.04 5.70 -2.84
C ALA A 446 -7.63 5.91 -3.45
N ARG A 447 -7.48 5.62 -4.75
CA ARG A 447 -6.19 5.71 -5.48
C ARG A 447 -5.53 7.08 -5.44
N ASP A 448 -6.32 8.15 -5.33
CA ASP A 448 -5.86 9.55 -5.24
C ASP A 448 -5.59 10.03 -3.80
N GLY A 449 -5.76 9.16 -2.79
CA GLY A 449 -5.61 9.46 -1.37
C GLY A 449 -6.88 9.99 -0.69
N SER A 450 -8.02 10.05 -1.39
CA SER A 450 -9.33 10.40 -0.80
C SER A 450 -9.77 9.37 0.24
N MET A 451 -10.38 9.82 1.33
CA MET A 451 -10.88 8.98 2.42
C MET A 451 -12.34 8.57 2.17
N ILE A 452 -12.58 7.26 2.18
CA ILE A 452 -13.91 6.65 2.24
C ILE A 452 -14.19 6.36 3.72
N LEU A 453 -15.34 6.79 4.24
CA LEU A 453 -15.64 6.79 5.68
C LEU A 453 -16.91 5.98 5.96
N GLY A 454 -16.79 4.88 6.70
CA GLY A 454 -17.91 4.04 7.11
C GLY A 454 -18.46 4.45 8.47
N PHE A 455 -19.70 4.95 8.50
CA PHE A 455 -20.38 5.29 9.74
C PHE A 455 -21.43 4.26 10.10
N ARG A 456 -21.31 3.74 11.32
CA ARG A 456 -22.24 2.78 11.93
C ARG A 456 -23.26 3.50 12.79
N ASP A 457 -24.51 3.04 12.75
CA ASP A 457 -25.48 3.41 13.77
C ASP A 457 -25.25 2.61 15.06
N ARG A 458 -24.62 3.27 16.03
CA ARG A 458 -24.35 2.74 17.38
C ARG A 458 -25.63 2.39 18.15
N PHE A 459 -26.79 2.97 17.81
CA PHE A 459 -28.06 2.61 18.46
C PHE A 459 -28.49 1.18 18.09
N MET A 460 -28.10 0.69 16.90
CA MET A 460 -28.35 -0.69 16.50
C MET A 460 -27.46 -1.73 17.19
N ASP A 461 -26.32 -1.34 17.77
CA ASP A 461 -25.57 -2.24 18.65
C ASP A 461 -26.19 -2.36 20.06
N VAL A 462 -27.19 -1.52 20.37
CA VAL A 462 -28.04 -1.63 21.56
C VAL A 462 -29.35 -2.37 21.25
N LEU A 463 -29.80 -2.41 20.00
CA LEU A 463 -31.08 -3.01 19.57
C LEU A 463 -30.90 -4.28 18.74
N SER A 464 -32.03 -4.93 18.42
CA SER A 464 -32.08 -6.11 17.56
C SER A 464 -33.44 -6.25 16.88
N ALA A 465 -33.61 -7.30 16.07
CA ALA A 465 -34.93 -7.71 15.59
C ALA A 465 -35.51 -8.74 16.58
N ARG A 466 -36.49 -8.30 17.38
CA ARG A 466 -37.29 -9.09 18.34
C ARG A 466 -36.58 -9.44 19.66
N GLY A 467 -35.45 -8.82 19.97
CA GLY A 467 -34.98 -8.70 21.36
C GLY A 467 -36.02 -7.96 22.22
N LEU A 468 -35.99 -8.14 23.54
CA LEU A 468 -36.98 -7.58 24.47
C LEU A 468 -36.52 -6.22 25.00
N ASP A 469 -37.46 -5.27 25.08
CA ASP A 469 -37.25 -3.93 25.67
C ASP A 469 -36.52 -4.02 27.02
N PRO A 470 -35.42 -3.26 27.25
CA PRO A 470 -34.58 -3.44 28.44
C PRO A 470 -35.28 -3.04 29.74
N ARG A 471 -36.34 -2.22 29.66
CA ARG A 471 -36.97 -1.59 30.83
C ARG A 471 -37.56 -2.63 31.81
N PRO A 472 -37.53 -2.38 33.13
CA PRO A 472 -38.07 -3.32 34.12
C PRO A 472 -39.55 -3.63 33.87
N GLY A 473 -39.91 -4.92 33.86
CA GLY A 473 -41.28 -5.39 33.62
C GLY A 473 -41.78 -5.30 32.18
N ASN A 474 -41.16 -4.50 31.32
CA ASN A 474 -41.46 -4.47 29.89
C ASN A 474 -40.84 -5.69 29.20
N ASN A 475 -41.60 -6.41 28.39
CA ASN A 475 -41.13 -7.53 27.56
C ASN A 475 -41.71 -7.44 26.12
N THR A 476 -41.99 -6.22 25.64
CA THR A 476 -42.31 -5.97 24.24
C THR A 476 -41.09 -6.29 23.37
N PRO A 477 -41.23 -7.12 22.31
CA PRO A 477 -40.18 -7.29 21.32
C PRO A 477 -39.94 -5.99 20.54
N GLU A 478 -38.68 -5.62 20.39
CA GLU A 478 -38.19 -4.42 19.71
C GLU A 478 -37.93 -4.71 18.22
N LEU A 479 -37.89 -3.66 17.41
CA LEU A 479 -37.47 -3.74 16.01
C LEU A 479 -36.55 -2.55 15.72
N GLY A 480 -35.25 -2.77 15.80
CA GLY A 480 -34.26 -1.77 15.35
C GLY A 480 -34.18 -1.67 13.82
N MET A 481 -33.88 -0.48 13.32
CA MET A 481 -33.57 -0.21 11.92
C MET A 481 -32.38 0.76 11.84
N SER A 482 -31.29 0.33 11.21
CA SER A 482 -30.03 1.07 11.10
C SER A 482 -30.16 2.30 10.21
N GLY A 483 -29.48 3.38 10.60
CA GLY A 483 -29.16 4.52 9.74
C GLY A 483 -27.66 4.77 9.68
N GLY A 484 -26.89 3.78 9.22
CA GLY A 484 -25.47 3.96 8.85
C GLY A 484 -25.33 4.84 7.60
N ASP A 485 -24.09 5.15 7.20
CA ASP A 485 -23.73 6.07 6.11
C ASP A 485 -22.37 5.64 5.51
N ILE A 486 -22.15 5.89 4.22
CA ILE A 486 -20.81 5.87 3.61
C ILE A 486 -20.47 7.21 2.92
N ASN A 487 -19.71 8.07 3.61
CA ASN A 487 -19.32 9.39 3.09
C ASN A 487 -17.95 9.37 2.39
N MET A 488 -17.73 10.31 1.46
CA MET A 488 -16.40 10.62 0.91
C MET A 488 -15.83 11.94 1.47
N ALA A 489 -14.54 11.94 1.78
CA ALA A 489 -13.72 13.14 1.90
C ALA A 489 -12.60 13.09 0.84
N CYS A 490 -12.73 13.90 -0.22
CA CYS A 490 -11.80 13.90 -1.34
C CYS A 490 -10.49 14.60 -1.00
N ALA A 491 -9.35 14.03 -1.41
CA ALA A 491 -8.05 14.64 -1.23
C ALA A 491 -7.89 15.89 -2.11
N ASN A 492 -7.41 17.00 -1.54
CA ASN A 492 -7.16 18.23 -2.28
C ASN A 492 -5.75 18.21 -2.92
N PRO A 493 -5.58 18.68 -4.18
CA PRO A 493 -4.26 18.77 -4.81
C PRO A 493 -3.23 19.64 -4.06
N ALA A 494 -3.70 20.57 -3.22
CA ALA A 494 -2.87 21.43 -2.36
C ALA A 494 -2.65 20.87 -0.94
N GLY A 495 -3.11 19.65 -0.66
CA GLY A 495 -3.13 19.03 0.67
C GLY A 495 -4.42 19.31 1.46
N GLY A 496 -4.71 18.45 2.43
CA GLY A 496 -5.98 18.44 3.17
C GLY A 496 -7.13 17.83 2.36
N TYR A 497 -8.35 17.93 2.89
CA TYR A 497 -9.52 17.19 2.41
C TYR A 497 -10.75 18.09 2.23
N SER A 498 -11.59 17.78 1.25
CA SER A 498 -12.91 18.38 1.05
C SER A 498 -13.98 17.31 1.30
N TRP A 499 -14.97 17.59 2.15
CA TRP A 499 -16.13 16.69 2.30
C TRP A 499 -16.96 16.66 1.01
N GLU A 500 -17.64 15.57 0.72
CA GLU A 500 -18.58 15.43 -0.40
C GLU A 500 -19.55 16.62 -0.56
N GLY A 501 -19.84 16.94 -1.82
CA GLY A 501 -20.53 18.18 -2.21
C GLY A 501 -19.76 19.48 -1.96
N THR A 502 -18.54 19.46 -1.41
CA THR A 502 -17.71 20.65 -1.14
C THR A 502 -16.36 20.62 -1.85
N GLY A 503 -15.80 21.80 -2.15
CA GLY A 503 -14.44 21.92 -2.70
C GLY A 503 -14.27 21.22 -4.04
N ASN A 504 -13.41 20.20 -4.09
CA ASN A 504 -13.21 19.32 -5.24
C ASN A 504 -14.04 18.02 -5.19
N CYS A 505 -14.79 17.79 -4.11
CA CYS A 505 -15.54 16.57 -3.89
C CYS A 505 -16.98 16.72 -4.42
N PRO A 506 -17.40 15.92 -5.42
CA PRO A 506 -18.74 16.03 -6.00
C PRO A 506 -19.84 15.64 -5.00
N ASN A 507 -21.06 16.09 -5.30
CA ASN A 507 -22.30 15.41 -4.88
C ASN A 507 -22.75 14.55 -6.07
N HIS A 508 -23.06 13.28 -5.84
CA HIS A 508 -23.58 12.37 -6.86
C HIS A 508 -25.10 12.16 -6.74
N ALA A 509 -25.72 12.56 -5.62
CA ALA A 509 -27.16 12.51 -5.42
C ALA A 509 -27.91 13.31 -6.50
N LYS A 510 -28.89 12.65 -7.12
CA LYS A 510 -29.72 13.13 -8.24
C LYS A 510 -30.95 12.21 -8.34
N PRO A 511 -32.15 12.68 -8.75
CA PRO A 511 -33.40 11.89 -8.72
C PRO A 511 -33.47 10.59 -9.57
N ALA A 512 -32.37 10.21 -10.21
CA ALA A 512 -32.20 8.95 -10.93
C ALA A 512 -31.36 7.92 -10.16
N THR A 513 -30.66 8.32 -9.09
CA THR A 513 -29.79 7.44 -8.31
C THR A 513 -29.89 7.55 -6.79
N ASP A 514 -30.67 8.48 -6.25
CA ASP A 514 -30.72 8.87 -4.83
C ASP A 514 -31.88 8.27 -4.01
N GLY A 515 -32.53 7.20 -4.50
CA GLY A 515 -33.70 6.62 -3.82
C GLY A 515 -34.89 7.58 -3.58
N GLY A 516 -34.91 8.76 -4.21
CA GLY A 516 -35.90 9.81 -3.94
C GLY A 516 -35.66 10.60 -2.65
N GLN A 517 -34.40 10.78 -2.24
CA GLN A 517 -33.98 11.64 -1.12
C GLN A 517 -34.45 13.10 -1.28
N GLY A 518 -34.36 13.87 -0.19
CA GLY A 518 -34.66 15.30 -0.20
C GLY A 518 -33.59 16.13 -0.93
N ASN A 519 -33.99 17.22 -1.59
CA ASN A 519 -33.07 18.14 -2.31
C ASN A 519 -31.97 18.79 -1.43
N GLY A 520 -32.01 18.60 -0.11
CA GLY A 520 -30.97 19.06 0.83
C GLY A 520 -29.87 18.04 1.11
N VAL A 521 -30.08 16.77 0.71
CA VAL A 521 -29.14 15.66 0.93
C VAL A 521 -27.96 15.74 -0.04
N VAL A 522 -26.78 15.37 0.46
CA VAL A 522 -25.49 15.49 -0.24
C VAL A 522 -24.69 14.23 0.03
N GLU A 523 -24.49 13.42 -1.01
CA GLU A 523 -23.86 12.10 -0.89
C GLU A 523 -22.94 11.84 -2.09
N TYR A 524 -21.75 11.32 -1.84
CA TYR A 524 -20.88 10.78 -2.88
C TYR A 524 -21.33 9.38 -3.33
N PHE A 525 -22.03 8.64 -2.47
CA PHE A 525 -22.44 7.25 -2.68
C PHE A 525 -23.96 7.02 -2.57
N PRO A 526 -24.81 7.76 -3.34
CA PRO A 526 -26.28 7.70 -3.24
C PRO A 526 -26.93 6.34 -3.56
N GLY A 527 -26.15 5.30 -3.87
CA GLY A 527 -26.64 3.95 -4.12
C GLY A 527 -27.09 3.16 -2.89
N GLU A 528 -26.89 3.65 -1.65
CA GLU A 528 -27.19 2.95 -0.40
C GLU A 528 -28.67 3.02 0.05
N PHE A 529 -29.60 2.74 -0.88
CA PHE A 529 -31.03 2.73 -0.59
C PHE A 529 -31.71 1.41 -0.94
N PHE A 530 -32.78 1.09 -0.22
CA PHE A 530 -33.71 0.01 -0.55
C PHE A 530 -35.01 0.58 -1.13
N SER A 531 -35.32 0.19 -2.38
CA SER A 531 -36.43 0.76 -3.17
C SER A 531 -37.85 0.66 -2.57
N ALA A 532 -38.05 -0.11 -1.50
CA ALA A 532 -39.32 -0.14 -0.75
C ALA A 532 -39.39 0.84 0.45
N GLY A 533 -38.44 1.76 0.60
CA GLY A 533 -38.56 2.93 1.49
C GLY A 533 -37.47 3.12 2.54
N HIS A 534 -36.23 2.69 2.29
CA HIS A 534 -35.07 3.07 3.12
C HIS A 534 -34.07 3.81 2.26
N GLN A 535 -33.57 4.96 2.70
CA GLN A 535 -32.61 5.77 1.94
C GLN A 535 -31.19 5.68 2.50
N GLU A 536 -30.98 4.78 3.46
CA GLU A 536 -29.77 4.61 4.27
C GLU A 536 -29.62 3.11 4.62
N THR A 537 -28.89 2.32 3.83
CA THR A 537 -28.76 0.86 4.03
C THR A 537 -27.47 0.42 4.72
N ALA A 538 -26.48 1.31 4.89
CA ALA A 538 -25.20 0.94 5.49
C ALA A 538 -25.28 0.49 6.97
N LEU A 539 -24.31 -0.37 7.31
CA LEU A 539 -24.01 -0.87 8.64
C LEU A 539 -22.61 -0.43 9.15
N GLY A 540 -21.95 0.45 8.39
CA GLY A 540 -20.78 1.23 8.82
C GLY A 540 -19.40 0.61 8.64
N ALA A 541 -19.25 -0.48 7.88
CA ALA A 541 -17.94 -0.98 7.45
C ALA A 541 -17.73 -0.76 5.95
N VAL A 542 -16.50 -0.39 5.55
CA VAL A 542 -16.11 -0.11 4.17
C VAL A 542 -14.76 -0.74 3.84
N ALA A 543 -14.56 -1.15 2.58
CA ALA A 543 -13.23 -1.46 2.07
C ALA A 543 -13.10 -1.10 0.58
N TYR A 544 -11.86 -0.88 0.12
CA TYR A 544 -11.56 -0.58 -1.27
C TYR A 544 -10.23 -1.24 -1.68
N ILE A 545 -10.24 -1.94 -2.81
CA ILE A 545 -9.04 -2.51 -3.42
C ILE A 545 -8.61 -1.58 -4.58
N PRO A 546 -7.39 -1.01 -4.58
CA PRO A 546 -6.94 -0.10 -5.63
C PRO A 546 -7.03 -0.64 -7.06
N GLN A 547 -6.94 -1.97 -7.23
CA GLN A 547 -7.06 -2.67 -8.50
C GLN A 547 -8.50 -2.71 -9.09
N GLN A 548 -9.52 -2.13 -8.42
CA GLN A 548 -10.93 -2.21 -8.83
C GLN A 548 -11.66 -0.83 -8.90
N GLN A 549 -12.93 -0.83 -9.29
CA GLN A 549 -13.77 0.38 -9.44
C GLN A 549 -14.96 0.43 -8.44
N TRP A 550 -14.88 -0.36 -7.38
CA TRP A 550 -15.95 -0.60 -6.42
C TRP A 550 -15.42 -0.41 -5.00
N VAL A 551 -16.11 0.41 -4.21
CA VAL A 551 -16.08 0.33 -2.74
C VAL A 551 -17.02 -0.80 -2.35
N ILE A 552 -16.67 -1.62 -1.36
CA ILE A 552 -17.60 -2.57 -0.73
C ILE A 552 -18.03 -2.02 0.63
N SER A 553 -19.32 -2.13 0.94
CA SER A 553 -19.95 -1.71 2.21
C SER A 553 -20.66 -2.90 2.85
N THR A 554 -20.82 -2.92 4.19
CA THR A 554 -21.79 -3.82 4.84
C THR A 554 -23.17 -3.16 4.88
N GLU A 555 -24.23 -3.90 4.53
CA GLU A 555 -25.59 -3.37 4.38
C GLU A 555 -26.68 -4.30 4.88
N PHE A 556 -27.82 -3.73 5.29
CA PHE A 556 -29.09 -4.46 5.49
C PHE A 556 -29.98 -4.36 4.24
N ASP A 557 -30.82 -5.37 4.04
CA ASP A 557 -31.73 -5.50 2.89
C ASP A 557 -31.08 -5.23 1.50
N PRO A 558 -29.83 -5.66 1.22
CA PRO A 558 -29.06 -5.12 0.10
C PRO A 558 -29.52 -5.62 -1.29
N THR A 559 -30.53 -6.49 -1.38
CA THR A 559 -31.03 -7.03 -2.66
C THR A 559 -32.48 -6.65 -2.93
N VAL A 560 -33.42 -7.59 -2.74
CA VAL A 560 -34.87 -7.42 -2.91
C VAL A 560 -35.67 -7.98 -1.73
N HIS A 561 -34.99 -8.59 -0.75
CA HIS A 561 -35.58 -9.14 0.47
C HIS A 561 -35.52 -8.13 1.63
N VAL A 562 -36.22 -8.44 2.74
CA VAL A 562 -36.29 -7.59 3.92
C VAL A 562 -36.03 -8.34 5.23
N GLU A 563 -35.46 -7.62 6.20
CA GLU A 563 -34.80 -8.16 7.40
C GLU A 563 -33.60 -9.09 7.06
N THR A 564 -32.86 -8.78 5.99
CA THR A 564 -31.66 -9.51 5.52
C THR A 564 -30.40 -8.66 5.68
N SER A 565 -29.22 -9.24 5.46
CA SER A 565 -27.95 -8.49 5.42
C SER A 565 -26.92 -9.11 4.49
N GLY A 566 -25.96 -8.29 4.08
CA GLY A 566 -24.87 -8.68 3.19
C GLY A 566 -23.93 -7.52 2.92
N THR A 567 -23.45 -7.40 1.68
CA THR A 567 -22.58 -6.30 1.27
C THR A 567 -23.06 -5.62 -0.02
N GLY A 568 -23.04 -4.30 -0.01
CA GLY A 568 -23.19 -3.48 -1.21
C GLY A 568 -21.86 -3.22 -1.91
N TYR A 569 -21.92 -2.83 -3.18
CA TYR A 569 -20.79 -2.49 -4.02
C TYR A 569 -21.08 -1.19 -4.76
N HIS A 570 -20.38 -0.13 -4.39
CA HIS A 570 -20.62 1.24 -4.83
C HIS A 570 -19.54 1.69 -5.81
N ASN A 571 -19.95 2.26 -6.92
CA ASN A 571 -19.01 2.68 -7.97
C ASN A 571 -18.20 3.89 -7.49
N ILE A 572 -16.87 3.75 -7.42
CA ILE A 572 -15.95 4.78 -6.90
C ILE A 572 -15.98 6.11 -7.69
N LYS A 573 -16.61 6.13 -8.88
CA LYS A 573 -16.69 7.33 -9.75
C LYS A 573 -18.10 7.90 -9.91
N THR A 574 -19.16 7.10 -9.78
CA THR A 574 -20.55 7.57 -9.97
C THR A 574 -21.41 7.51 -8.71
N GLY A 575 -20.91 6.87 -7.64
CA GLY A 575 -21.67 6.65 -6.41
C GLY A 575 -22.80 5.62 -6.53
N GLU A 576 -22.95 4.99 -7.70
CA GLU A 576 -24.06 4.06 -7.97
C GLU A 576 -23.80 2.68 -7.35
N GLY A 577 -24.79 2.16 -6.63
CA GLY A 577 -24.69 1.02 -5.72
C GLY A 577 -25.95 0.12 -5.71
N PRO A 578 -26.22 -0.60 -4.61
CA PRO A 578 -27.31 -1.59 -4.51
C PRO A 578 -28.68 -1.09 -4.94
N GLY A 579 -29.13 0.07 -4.46
CA GLY A 579 -30.46 0.60 -4.78
C GLY A 579 -30.67 0.87 -6.27
N ASN A 580 -29.59 1.14 -7.02
CA ASN A 580 -29.64 1.37 -8.46
C ASN A 580 -29.72 0.06 -9.27
N ASN A 581 -29.08 -1.02 -8.79
CA ASN A 581 -29.07 -2.33 -9.46
C ASN A 581 -28.71 -3.46 -8.48
N PRO A 582 -29.65 -3.96 -7.67
CA PRO A 582 -29.34 -4.90 -6.57
C PRO A 582 -28.78 -6.23 -7.05
N ALA A 583 -29.12 -6.67 -8.27
CA ALA A 583 -28.62 -7.92 -8.83
C ALA A 583 -27.14 -7.85 -9.27
N ALA A 584 -26.62 -6.65 -9.60
CA ALA A 584 -25.24 -6.44 -10.03
C ALA A 584 -24.35 -5.79 -8.96
N ASN A 585 -24.95 -5.02 -8.05
CA ASN A 585 -24.25 -4.16 -7.10
C ASN A 585 -24.32 -4.64 -5.65
N ALA A 586 -24.90 -5.82 -5.36
CA ALA A 586 -24.98 -6.36 -3.99
C ALA A 586 -24.72 -7.86 -3.90
N TYR A 587 -24.42 -8.34 -2.69
CA TYR A 587 -24.37 -9.77 -2.33
C TYR A 587 -25.07 -10.01 -0.98
N GLU A 588 -26.20 -10.72 -0.98
CA GLU A 588 -26.94 -11.09 0.23
C GLU A 588 -26.53 -12.49 0.71
N PHE A 589 -26.15 -12.59 1.99
CA PHE A 589 -25.69 -13.85 2.59
C PHE A 589 -26.15 -14.10 4.03
N VAL A 590 -26.87 -13.17 4.66
CA VAL A 590 -27.61 -13.39 5.92
C VAL A 590 -29.11 -13.29 5.59
N GLY A 591 -29.80 -14.43 5.67
CA GLY A 591 -31.21 -14.53 5.33
C GLY A 591 -32.14 -13.92 6.39
N ARG A 592 -33.43 -13.85 6.05
CA ARG A 592 -34.46 -13.14 6.81
C ARG A 592 -34.48 -13.53 8.31
N ALA A 593 -34.08 -12.59 9.16
CA ALA A 593 -33.93 -12.74 10.62
C ALA A 593 -33.02 -13.92 11.06
N GLN A 594 -32.15 -14.44 10.19
CA GLN A 594 -31.30 -15.61 10.46
C GLN A 594 -30.33 -15.37 11.63
N ASN A 595 -29.80 -14.15 11.78
CA ASN A 595 -28.89 -13.75 12.84
C ASN A 595 -29.58 -13.09 14.06
N GLY A 596 -30.92 -12.96 14.05
CA GLY A 596 -31.67 -12.27 15.11
C GLY A 596 -31.55 -10.72 15.13
N PHE A 597 -30.82 -10.10 14.20
CA PHE A 597 -30.65 -8.64 14.14
C PHE A 597 -31.46 -7.98 13.01
N GLY A 598 -31.63 -8.62 11.85
CA GLY A 598 -32.47 -8.10 10.76
C GLY A 598 -32.01 -6.70 10.30
N LYS A 599 -32.90 -5.70 10.30
CA LYS A 599 -32.53 -4.32 9.93
C LYS A 599 -31.68 -3.57 10.96
N ALA A 600 -31.43 -4.15 12.15
CA ALA A 600 -30.33 -3.72 13.02
C ALA A 600 -28.96 -4.23 12.51
N GLY A 601 -28.91 -4.95 11.39
CA GLY A 601 -27.70 -5.45 10.75
C GLY A 601 -27.20 -6.74 11.37
N GLY A 602 -26.03 -6.68 12.01
CA GLY A 602 -25.33 -7.85 12.55
C GLY A 602 -24.15 -8.30 11.68
N LEU A 603 -23.46 -7.35 11.05
CA LEU A 603 -22.17 -7.54 10.38
C LEU A 603 -21.09 -6.67 11.06
N GLY A 604 -19.83 -7.13 10.97
CA GLY A 604 -18.64 -6.44 11.45
C GLY A 604 -17.91 -5.67 10.34
N ASP A 605 -16.60 -5.55 10.48
CA ASP A 605 -15.69 -4.85 9.55
C ASP A 605 -15.49 -5.60 8.20
N ILE A 606 -14.79 -5.00 7.24
CA ILE A 606 -14.43 -5.67 5.97
C ILE A 606 -12.91 -5.68 5.75
N ALA A 607 -12.32 -6.87 5.73
CA ALA A 607 -10.94 -7.06 5.25
C ALA A 607 -10.93 -7.81 3.90
N TYR A 608 -9.80 -7.77 3.18
CA TYR A 608 -9.61 -8.50 1.93
C TYR A 608 -8.27 -9.23 1.86
N THR A 609 -8.14 -10.19 0.93
CA THR A 609 -6.86 -10.86 0.62
C THR A 609 -5.88 -9.86 -0.01
N ALA A 610 -4.91 -9.37 0.75
CA ALA A 610 -3.70 -8.78 0.19
C ALA A 610 -2.66 -9.88 -0.16
N ALA A 611 -1.65 -9.56 -0.95
CA ALA A 611 -0.55 -10.48 -1.26
C ALA A 611 0.81 -9.76 -1.21
N ASN A 612 1.88 -10.53 -0.96
CA ASN A 612 3.22 -10.00 -1.13
C ASN A 612 3.51 -9.87 -2.63
N ALA A 613 3.79 -8.65 -3.08
CA ALA A 613 4.04 -8.38 -4.49
C ALA A 613 5.34 -9.07 -4.98
N PRO A 614 5.35 -9.67 -6.19
CA PRO A 614 6.55 -10.26 -6.78
C PRO A 614 7.69 -9.26 -6.93
N VAL A 615 8.92 -9.75 -6.87
CA VAL A 615 10.13 -8.94 -7.14
C VAL A 615 10.55 -9.08 -8.60
N GLN A 616 11.23 -8.07 -9.15
CA GLN A 616 11.72 -8.05 -10.54
C GLN A 616 13.22 -7.69 -10.58
N ILE A 617 13.94 -8.27 -11.54
CA ILE A 617 15.32 -7.87 -11.91
C ILE A 617 15.44 -7.71 -13.43
N GLY A 618 16.38 -6.89 -13.90
CA GLY A 618 16.65 -6.74 -15.33
C GLY A 618 17.35 -5.44 -15.68
N ASN A 619 16.89 -4.80 -16.76
CA ASN A 619 17.38 -3.60 -17.45
C ASN A 619 18.17 -3.92 -18.74
N VAL A 620 19.29 -3.24 -19.07
CA VAL A 620 19.71 -2.99 -20.46
C VAL A 620 21.00 -3.69 -20.91
N VAL A 621 21.07 -4.00 -22.21
CA VAL A 621 22.27 -4.46 -22.91
C VAL A 621 22.63 -3.47 -24.03
N TRP A 622 23.85 -2.94 -24.00
CA TRP A 622 24.25 -1.81 -24.84
C TRP A 622 25.65 -1.99 -25.45
N PHE A 623 25.92 -1.24 -26.52
CA PHE A 623 27.23 -1.11 -27.12
C PHE A 623 27.99 0.07 -26.47
N ASP A 624 29.03 -0.27 -25.70
CA ASP A 624 29.99 0.64 -25.10
C ASP A 624 31.02 1.02 -26.19
N GLY A 625 30.97 2.28 -26.64
CA GLY A 625 31.72 2.76 -27.80
C GLY A 625 33.07 3.39 -27.49
N ASP A 626 33.31 3.84 -26.25
CA ASP A 626 34.58 4.39 -25.76
C ASP A 626 35.27 3.48 -24.73
N HIS A 627 34.62 2.37 -24.37
CA HIS A 627 35.12 1.26 -23.56
C HIS A 627 35.32 1.66 -22.08
N ASN A 628 34.43 2.50 -21.56
CA ASN A 628 34.56 3.10 -20.22
C ASN A 628 33.83 2.32 -19.11
N GLY A 629 32.90 1.41 -19.47
CA GLY A 629 32.10 0.61 -18.54
C GLY A 629 30.80 1.24 -18.04
N ILE A 630 30.49 2.47 -18.48
CA ILE A 630 29.38 3.32 -18.06
C ILE A 630 28.25 3.32 -19.11
N GLN A 631 27.01 3.52 -18.65
CA GLN A 631 25.82 3.71 -19.46
C GLN A 631 25.62 5.21 -19.78
N ASP A 632 26.33 5.70 -20.79
CA ASP A 632 26.35 7.10 -21.20
C ASP A 632 25.22 7.48 -22.18
N PRO A 633 24.71 8.72 -22.13
CA PRO A 633 23.74 9.23 -23.11
C PRO A 633 24.22 9.06 -24.56
N GLY A 634 23.37 8.49 -25.41
CA GLY A 634 23.65 8.30 -26.85
C GLY A 634 24.33 6.98 -27.25
N GLN A 635 24.63 6.10 -26.29
CA GLN A 635 25.08 4.74 -26.58
C GLN A 635 24.02 3.91 -27.35
N VAL A 636 24.47 2.85 -28.04
CA VAL A 636 23.62 2.08 -28.97
C VAL A 636 23.05 0.83 -28.29
N PRO A 637 21.72 0.68 -28.17
CA PRO A 637 21.12 -0.51 -27.55
C PRO A 637 21.25 -1.76 -28.44
N LEU A 638 21.31 -2.94 -27.81
CA LEU A 638 21.55 -4.23 -28.47
C LEU A 638 20.34 -5.19 -28.44
N PRO A 639 19.41 -5.07 -29.40
CA PRO A 639 18.27 -5.97 -29.54
C PRO A 639 18.63 -7.42 -29.83
N GLY A 640 17.83 -8.37 -29.33
CA GLY A 640 17.86 -9.77 -29.69
C GLY A 640 18.93 -10.64 -29.02
N ALA A 641 19.76 -10.09 -28.13
CA ALA A 641 20.65 -10.86 -27.26
C ALA A 641 19.82 -11.86 -26.44
N THR A 642 20.30 -13.10 -26.25
CA THR A 642 19.54 -14.11 -25.50
C THR A 642 19.97 -14.09 -24.05
N ILE A 643 19.03 -13.88 -23.14
CA ILE A 643 19.32 -13.75 -21.71
C ILE A 643 18.71 -14.93 -20.98
N ASN A 644 19.50 -15.65 -20.17
CA ASN A 644 19.05 -16.80 -19.40
C ASN A 644 19.19 -16.55 -17.90
N LEU A 645 18.13 -16.86 -17.14
CA LEU A 645 18.20 -16.84 -15.68
C LEU A 645 18.56 -18.25 -15.19
N LEU A 646 19.66 -18.36 -14.46
CA LEU A 646 20.13 -19.59 -13.83
C LEU A 646 19.89 -19.51 -12.31
N ASP A 647 19.38 -20.59 -11.72
CA ASP A 647 19.28 -20.72 -10.26
C ASP A 647 20.65 -20.98 -9.60
N ALA A 648 20.69 -21.00 -8.26
CA ALA A 648 21.91 -21.25 -7.48
C ALA A 648 22.56 -22.64 -7.70
N SER A 649 21.94 -23.55 -8.45
CA SER A 649 22.55 -24.82 -8.88
C SER A 649 23.15 -24.76 -10.31
N GLY A 650 23.06 -23.61 -10.98
CA GLY A 650 23.45 -23.42 -12.38
C GLY A 650 22.40 -23.91 -13.39
N LYS A 651 21.22 -24.33 -12.92
CA LYS A 651 20.13 -24.78 -13.79
C LYS A 651 19.36 -23.57 -14.32
N GLN A 652 19.14 -23.53 -15.63
CA GLN A 652 18.26 -22.56 -16.27
C GLN A 652 16.81 -22.70 -15.76
N VAL A 653 16.25 -21.59 -15.29
CA VAL A 653 14.86 -21.47 -14.80
C VAL A 653 14.00 -20.55 -15.65
N ALA A 654 14.60 -19.58 -16.36
CA ALA A 654 13.91 -18.74 -17.34
C ALA A 654 14.83 -18.35 -18.51
N THR A 655 14.24 -17.81 -19.57
CA THR A 655 14.94 -17.19 -20.70
C THR A 655 14.09 -16.10 -21.32
N THR A 656 14.73 -15.08 -21.87
CA THR A 656 14.10 -13.99 -22.61
C THR A 656 15.09 -13.46 -23.66
N LYS A 657 14.70 -12.43 -24.40
CA LYS A 657 15.57 -11.69 -25.31
C LYS A 657 15.47 -10.19 -25.04
N THR A 658 16.56 -9.47 -25.32
CA THR A 658 16.55 -8.01 -25.28
C THR A 658 15.66 -7.45 -26.39
N ASP A 659 14.92 -6.40 -26.07
CA ASP A 659 13.93 -5.77 -26.96
C ASP A 659 14.58 -4.71 -27.90
N ALA A 660 13.78 -3.87 -28.57
CA ALA A 660 14.27 -2.80 -29.43
C ALA A 660 15.06 -1.67 -28.71
N ALA A 661 14.81 -1.46 -27.41
CA ALA A 661 15.58 -0.59 -26.51
C ALA A 661 16.77 -1.32 -25.85
N GLY A 662 16.93 -2.63 -26.08
CA GLY A 662 17.98 -3.43 -25.48
C GLY A 662 17.63 -3.96 -24.08
N GLU A 663 16.40 -3.75 -23.62
CA GLU A 663 15.95 -4.09 -22.28
C GLU A 663 15.48 -5.55 -22.15
N TYR A 664 15.63 -6.11 -20.95
CA TYR A 664 15.10 -7.42 -20.57
C TYR A 664 14.71 -7.44 -19.08
N TYR A 665 13.75 -8.31 -18.71
CA TYR A 665 13.31 -8.45 -17.31
C TYR A 665 13.00 -9.91 -16.94
N PHE A 666 13.18 -10.24 -15.65
CA PHE A 666 12.73 -11.48 -15.01
C PHE A 666 12.00 -11.16 -13.70
N GLY A 667 10.98 -11.95 -13.34
CA GLY A 667 10.09 -11.62 -12.23
C GLY A 667 9.12 -10.48 -12.57
N GLY A 668 8.46 -9.93 -11.55
CA GLY A 668 7.27 -9.07 -11.71
C GLY A 668 5.98 -9.89 -11.92
N VAL A 669 4.84 -9.20 -11.97
CA VAL A 669 3.51 -9.85 -12.00
C VAL A 669 3.22 -10.43 -13.40
N GLY A 670 2.86 -11.72 -13.44
CA GLY A 670 2.58 -12.43 -14.70
C GLY A 670 3.82 -13.02 -15.39
N ALA A 671 5.00 -12.92 -14.80
CA ALA A 671 6.23 -13.50 -15.35
C ALA A 671 6.17 -15.04 -15.44
N ALA A 672 6.86 -15.61 -16.42
CA ALA A 672 6.94 -17.06 -16.62
C ALA A 672 7.72 -17.81 -15.52
N TYR A 673 8.49 -17.08 -14.69
CA TYR A 673 9.17 -17.57 -13.50
C TYR A 673 9.13 -16.48 -12.42
N GLU A 674 8.59 -16.81 -11.25
CA GLU A 674 8.55 -15.93 -10.09
C GLU A 674 9.89 -16.02 -9.33
N LEU A 675 10.52 -14.87 -9.10
CA LEU A 675 11.77 -14.79 -8.33
C LEU A 675 11.48 -14.97 -6.85
N THR A 676 12.26 -15.85 -6.18
CA THR A 676 12.23 -15.97 -4.72
C THR A 676 12.96 -14.76 -4.11
N PRO A 677 12.32 -13.94 -3.26
CA PRO A 677 12.97 -12.78 -2.64
C PRO A 677 14.22 -13.16 -1.85
N GLY A 678 15.31 -12.40 -2.01
CA GLY A 678 16.60 -12.66 -1.37
C GLY A 678 17.36 -13.89 -1.89
N ALA A 679 16.85 -14.63 -2.87
CA ALA A 679 17.54 -15.79 -3.43
C ALA A 679 18.63 -15.37 -4.44
N LYS A 680 19.67 -16.22 -4.56
CA LYS A 680 20.78 -16.01 -5.49
C LYS A 680 20.51 -16.67 -6.83
N TYR A 681 20.80 -15.92 -7.89
CA TYR A 681 20.70 -16.33 -9.28
C TYR A 681 21.98 -15.93 -10.03
N THR A 682 22.12 -16.38 -11.27
CA THR A 682 23.09 -15.84 -12.23
C THR A 682 22.36 -15.51 -13.51
N VAL A 683 22.49 -14.28 -14.00
CA VAL A 683 22.05 -13.91 -15.35
C VAL A 683 23.17 -14.22 -16.32
N GLN A 684 22.87 -15.03 -17.34
CA GLN A 684 23.77 -15.28 -18.47
C GLN A 684 23.34 -14.40 -19.65
N PHE A 685 24.30 -13.65 -20.19
CA PHE A 685 24.14 -12.77 -21.34
C PHE A 685 24.78 -13.42 -22.58
N ASP A 686 23.97 -13.97 -23.48
CA ASP A 686 24.42 -14.48 -24.77
C ASP A 686 24.26 -13.40 -25.85
N VAL A 687 25.14 -12.39 -25.82
CA VAL A 687 25.14 -11.31 -26.82
C VAL A 687 25.59 -11.78 -28.20
N CYS A 688 26.09 -13.03 -28.29
CA CYS A 688 26.37 -13.71 -29.56
C CYS A 688 25.14 -13.80 -30.49
N THR A 689 23.91 -13.65 -29.98
CA THR A 689 22.68 -13.59 -30.80
C THR A 689 22.15 -12.18 -31.03
N ALA A 690 22.87 -11.13 -30.59
CA ALA A 690 22.43 -9.75 -30.72
C ALA A 690 22.41 -9.26 -32.17
N ASN A 691 21.52 -8.32 -32.46
CA ASN A 691 21.39 -7.65 -33.74
C ASN A 691 22.29 -6.39 -33.76
N THR A 692 23.47 -6.52 -34.35
CA THR A 692 24.51 -5.49 -34.45
C THR A 692 24.27 -4.46 -35.57
N SER A 693 23.11 -4.45 -36.25
CA SER A 693 22.87 -3.55 -37.40
C SER A 693 22.92 -2.05 -37.09
N LYS A 694 22.73 -1.65 -35.83
CA LYS A 694 22.92 -0.26 -35.36
C LYS A 694 24.35 0.03 -34.88
N VAL A 695 25.17 -1.00 -34.63
CA VAL A 695 26.52 -0.86 -34.06
C VAL A 695 27.48 -0.33 -35.13
N PRO A 696 28.40 0.61 -34.81
CA PRO A 696 29.47 1.02 -35.72
C PRO A 696 30.20 -0.17 -36.35
N SER A 697 30.48 -0.09 -37.66
CA SER A 697 31.02 -1.18 -38.51
C SER A 697 30.13 -2.42 -38.71
N GLN A 698 29.00 -2.57 -38.00
CA GLN A 698 28.08 -3.72 -38.09
C GLN A 698 28.80 -5.09 -37.95
N PRO A 699 29.58 -5.30 -36.88
CA PRO A 699 30.37 -6.52 -36.70
C PRO A 699 29.47 -7.76 -36.54
N PRO A 700 29.95 -8.96 -36.89
CA PRO A 700 29.38 -10.20 -36.37
C PRO A 700 29.27 -10.16 -34.84
N ALA A 701 28.11 -10.48 -34.28
CA ALA A 701 27.87 -10.44 -32.83
C ALA A 701 28.84 -11.32 -32.01
N THR A 702 29.49 -12.30 -32.66
CA THR A 702 30.57 -13.12 -32.11
C THR A 702 31.87 -12.37 -31.81
N GLU A 703 32.05 -11.16 -32.32
CA GLU A 703 33.26 -10.33 -32.12
C GLU A 703 33.15 -9.41 -30.90
N LEU A 704 31.93 -9.16 -30.41
CA LEU A 704 31.65 -8.36 -29.21
C LEU A 704 32.29 -8.95 -27.94
N ARG A 705 32.78 -8.10 -27.03
CA ARG A 705 33.33 -8.46 -25.71
C ARG A 705 32.70 -7.60 -24.63
N PHE A 706 32.48 -8.15 -23.43
CA PHE A 706 31.98 -7.37 -22.30
C PHE A 706 33.01 -6.36 -21.81
N THR A 707 32.54 -5.15 -21.52
CA THR A 707 33.34 -4.01 -21.04
C THR A 707 33.80 -4.18 -19.59
N LEU A 708 34.41 -3.15 -19.00
CA LEU A 708 34.78 -3.13 -17.59
C LEU A 708 33.53 -3.27 -16.71
N PRO A 709 33.45 -4.31 -15.84
CA PRO A 709 32.34 -4.41 -14.91
C PRO A 709 32.55 -3.51 -13.69
N LEU A 710 31.46 -3.07 -13.08
CA LEU A 710 31.44 -2.30 -11.83
C LEU A 710 32.23 -0.98 -11.95
N ALA A 711 32.04 -0.26 -13.05
CA ALA A 711 32.73 0.99 -13.33
C ALA A 711 32.03 2.18 -12.65
N GLY A 712 32.80 3.00 -11.91
CA GLY A 712 32.22 4.10 -11.14
C GLY A 712 31.59 3.67 -9.80
N GLU A 713 30.74 4.54 -9.24
CA GLU A 713 30.11 4.34 -7.92
C GLU A 713 28.59 4.07 -8.03
N ASP A 714 27.96 4.38 -9.17
CA ASP A 714 26.51 4.21 -9.36
C ASP A 714 26.20 2.91 -10.11
N ARG A 715 25.60 1.97 -9.38
CA ARG A 715 25.19 0.65 -9.89
C ARG A 715 24.23 0.72 -11.07
N ALA A 716 23.40 1.76 -11.17
CA ALA A 716 22.42 1.92 -12.23
C ALA A 716 23.04 2.39 -13.56
N HIS A 717 24.32 2.81 -13.55
CA HIS A 717 25.01 3.34 -14.72
C HIS A 717 26.22 2.50 -15.14
N ASP A 718 26.38 1.25 -14.69
CA ASP A 718 27.55 0.42 -15.02
C ASP A 718 27.20 -0.95 -15.61
N SER A 719 28.21 -1.80 -15.86
CA SER A 719 28.07 -3.17 -16.39
C SER A 719 28.29 -4.21 -15.28
N ASN A 720 27.41 -5.22 -15.17
CA ASN A 720 27.52 -6.27 -14.15
C ASN A 720 28.33 -7.48 -14.62
N VAL A 721 28.52 -7.61 -15.93
CA VAL A 721 28.98 -8.88 -16.53
C VAL A 721 30.49 -9.04 -16.37
N ILE A 722 30.89 -10.08 -15.64
CA ILE A 722 32.29 -10.46 -15.50
C ILE A 722 32.80 -10.94 -16.88
N PRO A 723 33.80 -10.26 -17.49
CA PRO A 723 34.21 -10.60 -18.85
C PRO A 723 34.80 -12.02 -18.95
N PRO A 724 34.32 -12.86 -19.86
CA PRO A 724 34.83 -14.22 -20.04
C PRO A 724 36.26 -14.19 -20.59
N THR A 725 37.16 -14.97 -19.99
CA THR A 725 38.56 -15.10 -20.43
C THR A 725 38.81 -16.34 -21.30
N THR A 726 37.82 -17.23 -21.41
CA THR A 726 37.89 -18.49 -22.16
C THR A 726 36.52 -18.85 -22.75
N GLY A 727 36.50 -19.73 -23.76
CA GLY A 727 35.26 -20.15 -24.41
C GLY A 727 34.72 -19.12 -25.39
N GLN A 728 33.39 -19.00 -25.45
CA GLN A 728 32.70 -18.09 -26.37
C GLN A 728 32.61 -16.70 -25.75
N LEU A 729 33.51 -15.79 -26.14
CA LEU A 729 33.76 -14.53 -25.42
C LEU A 729 32.64 -13.46 -25.52
N CYS A 730 31.61 -13.72 -26.33
CA CYS A 730 30.35 -12.97 -26.39
C CYS A 730 29.25 -13.57 -25.48
N ASN A 731 29.60 -14.53 -24.61
CA ASN A 731 28.70 -15.17 -23.65
C ASN A 731 29.25 -14.94 -22.21
N GLY A 732 28.55 -14.12 -21.43
CA GLY A 732 29.01 -13.64 -20.12
C GLY A 732 28.01 -13.90 -18.98
N TYR A 733 28.43 -13.67 -17.74
CA TYR A 733 27.64 -13.98 -16.55
C TYR A 733 27.71 -12.86 -15.50
N ALA A 734 26.56 -12.52 -14.91
CA ALA A 734 26.42 -11.63 -13.76
C ALA A 734 25.73 -12.37 -12.60
N PRO A 735 26.42 -12.64 -11.48
CA PRO A 735 25.78 -13.13 -10.25
C PRO A 735 24.89 -12.04 -9.64
N VAL A 736 23.67 -12.39 -9.24
CA VAL A 736 22.67 -11.45 -8.68
C VAL A 736 21.98 -12.05 -7.46
N THR A 737 21.53 -11.20 -6.54
CA THR A 737 20.63 -11.59 -5.45
C THR A 737 19.32 -10.85 -5.65
N ALA A 738 18.21 -11.58 -5.82
CA ALA A 738 16.90 -10.95 -6.03
C ALA A 738 16.51 -10.09 -4.81
N PRO A 739 15.79 -8.97 -4.99
CA PRO A 739 15.38 -8.09 -3.88
C PRO A 739 14.74 -8.86 -2.72
N THR A 740 15.07 -8.49 -1.48
CA THR A 740 14.59 -9.19 -0.27
C THR A 740 13.15 -8.84 0.09
N ASN A 741 12.72 -7.63 -0.28
CA ASN A 741 11.45 -7.05 0.16
C ASN A 741 10.40 -7.24 -0.94
N PRO A 742 9.13 -7.57 -0.60
CA PRO A 742 8.05 -7.64 -1.58
C PRO A 742 7.95 -6.38 -2.45
N GLY A 743 7.69 -6.57 -3.74
CA GLY A 743 7.68 -5.52 -4.75
C GLY A 743 9.00 -4.77 -4.94
N GLY A 744 10.12 -5.33 -4.47
CA GLY A 744 11.45 -4.84 -4.78
C GLY A 744 11.78 -5.01 -6.26
N VAL A 745 12.40 -3.99 -6.84
CA VAL A 745 12.80 -3.92 -8.24
C VAL A 745 14.29 -3.60 -8.29
N ASP A 746 15.06 -4.38 -9.05
CA ASP A 746 16.49 -4.18 -9.27
C ASP A 746 16.78 -4.12 -10.77
N HIS A 747 16.78 -2.90 -11.30
CA HIS A 747 17.09 -2.56 -12.69
C HIS A 747 18.55 -2.12 -12.83
N THR A 748 19.46 -2.70 -12.04
CA THR A 748 20.90 -2.42 -12.07
C THR A 748 21.70 -3.63 -12.57
N ILE A 749 21.11 -4.47 -13.43
CA ILE A 749 21.66 -5.75 -13.89
C ILE A 749 21.91 -5.70 -15.39
N ASP A 750 22.99 -5.03 -15.77
CA ASP A 750 23.22 -4.56 -17.13
C ASP A 750 24.46 -5.16 -17.78
N ALA A 751 24.58 -5.00 -19.10
CA ALA A 751 25.72 -5.52 -19.87
C ALA A 751 26.18 -4.61 -21.02
N GLY A 752 27.28 -3.91 -20.80
CA GLY A 752 27.98 -3.16 -21.83
C GLY A 752 28.95 -4.04 -22.61
N VAL A 753 28.98 -3.89 -23.93
CA VAL A 753 29.90 -4.65 -24.80
C VAL A 753 30.53 -3.78 -25.89
N TYR A 754 31.78 -4.08 -26.24
CA TYR A 754 32.58 -3.31 -27.18
C TYR A 754 33.20 -4.17 -28.29
N ILE A 755 33.80 -3.53 -29.29
CA ILE A 755 34.59 -4.19 -30.36
C ILE A 755 36.08 -4.06 -30.03
N PRO A 756 36.82 -5.16 -29.84
CA PRO A 756 38.28 -5.08 -29.67
C PRO A 756 38.95 -4.45 -30.89
N GLN A 757 39.79 -3.44 -30.67
CA GLN A 757 40.67 -2.94 -31.73
C GLN A 757 41.63 -4.05 -32.17
N GLU A 758 41.81 -4.22 -33.49
CA GLU A 758 42.92 -5.03 -33.99
C GLU A 758 44.25 -4.47 -33.48
N PRO A 759 45.20 -5.33 -33.03
CA PRO A 759 46.55 -4.88 -32.73
C PRO A 759 47.15 -4.15 -33.94
N PRO A 760 47.78 -2.98 -33.77
CA PRO A 760 48.34 -2.23 -34.90
C PRO A 760 49.34 -3.11 -35.64
N THR A 761 49.11 -3.29 -36.95
CA THR A 761 49.89 -4.20 -37.80
C THR A 761 51.31 -3.67 -37.99
N THR A 762 52.21 -4.09 -37.09
CA THR A 762 53.65 -3.82 -37.18
C THR A 762 54.16 -4.30 -38.54
N PRO A 763 54.72 -3.42 -39.39
CA PRO A 763 55.21 -3.83 -40.70
C PRO A 763 56.29 -4.90 -40.55
N MET A 764 56.04 -6.09 -41.11
CA MET A 764 56.98 -7.19 -41.03
C MET A 764 58.32 -6.79 -41.68
N PRO A 765 59.46 -6.91 -40.97
CA PRO A 765 60.75 -6.49 -41.53
C PRO A 765 61.06 -7.20 -42.85
N PRO A 766 61.67 -6.51 -43.84
CA PRO A 766 61.96 -7.11 -45.13
C PRO A 766 62.92 -8.30 -44.99
N THR A 767 62.55 -9.42 -45.59
CA THR A 767 63.24 -10.72 -45.41
C THR A 767 64.68 -10.66 -45.91
N SER A 768 65.65 -10.65 -45.00
CA SER A 768 67.07 -10.71 -45.35
C SER A 768 67.45 -12.08 -45.89
N THR A 769 68.05 -12.12 -47.08
CA THR A 769 68.57 -13.36 -47.71
C THR A 769 69.68 -14.03 -46.88
N PRO A 770 69.75 -15.37 -46.83
CA PRO A 770 70.70 -16.08 -45.98
C PRO A 770 72.13 -16.13 -46.57
N PRO A 771 73.19 -15.96 -45.76
CA PRO A 771 74.57 -16.24 -46.15
C PRO A 771 74.91 -17.74 -46.07
N THR A 772 75.96 -18.14 -46.80
CA THR A 772 76.41 -19.54 -46.94
C THR A 772 77.20 -20.08 -45.74
N SER A 773 77.12 -21.40 -45.52
CA SER A 773 77.77 -22.14 -44.41
C SER A 773 79.15 -22.72 -44.74
N VAL A 774 80.02 -22.85 -43.72
CA VAL A 774 81.36 -23.48 -43.76
C VAL A 774 81.54 -24.38 -42.49
N PRO A 775 82.32 -25.50 -42.52
CA PRO A 775 82.13 -26.64 -41.58
C PRO A 775 82.86 -26.60 -40.20
N PRO A 776 82.60 -27.56 -39.27
CA PRO A 776 83.11 -27.63 -37.87
C PRO A 776 84.49 -28.34 -37.74
N THR A 777 85.17 -28.54 -36.59
CA THR A 777 84.84 -29.30 -35.33
C THR A 777 86.05 -29.18 -34.32
N PRO A 778 86.33 -30.05 -33.29
CA PRO A 778 85.70 -30.42 -31.99
C PRO A 778 86.64 -30.10 -30.75
N PRO A 779 86.70 -30.82 -29.58
CA PRO A 779 85.71 -31.03 -28.49
C PRO A 779 86.17 -30.75 -27.01
N MET A 780 85.25 -31.01 -26.05
CA MET A 780 85.27 -31.04 -24.55
C MET A 780 86.47 -31.64 -23.76
N PRO A 781 86.62 -31.27 -22.47
CA PRO A 781 86.23 -32.09 -21.27
C PRO A 781 85.69 -31.27 -20.03
N THR A 782 85.16 -31.72 -18.87
CA THR A 782 84.52 -32.96 -18.30
C THR A 782 83.76 -32.67 -16.95
N THR A 783 83.00 -33.64 -16.41
CA THR A 783 82.27 -33.77 -15.09
C THR A 783 83.18 -34.02 -13.85
N PRO A 784 82.75 -34.07 -12.53
CA PRO A 784 81.57 -34.76 -11.92
C PRO A 784 80.88 -34.17 -10.63
N PRO A 785 79.85 -34.83 -10.01
CA PRO A 785 79.03 -34.33 -8.87
C PRO A 785 79.14 -35.14 -7.54
N PRO A 786 78.46 -34.69 -6.44
CA PRO A 786 77.36 -35.44 -5.77
C PRO A 786 76.19 -34.50 -5.33
N SER A 787 74.99 -34.86 -4.87
CA SER A 787 74.23 -36.07 -4.44
C SER A 787 73.81 -36.12 -2.93
N ASN A 788 72.51 -35.88 -2.69
CA ASN A 788 71.62 -36.39 -1.61
C ASN A 788 71.75 -36.03 -0.10
N THR A 789 70.53 -35.84 0.48
CA THR A 789 70.04 -36.24 1.84
C THR A 789 70.34 -35.46 3.14
N ARG A 790 69.29 -34.71 3.58
CA ARG A 790 68.53 -34.83 4.87
C ARG A 790 68.98 -34.11 6.17
N THR A 791 67.97 -33.91 7.02
CA THR A 791 67.93 -33.63 8.48
C THR A 791 68.43 -32.29 9.04
N ASP A 792 67.46 -31.53 9.59
CA ASP A 792 67.38 -30.93 10.93
C ASP A 792 68.52 -30.07 11.51
N SER A 793 68.22 -28.80 11.84
CA SER A 793 68.35 -28.28 13.22
C SER A 793 67.63 -26.93 13.41
N LEU A 794 67.34 -26.57 14.67
CA LEU A 794 66.82 -25.28 15.15
C LEU A 794 67.95 -24.38 15.68
N ALA A 795 67.82 -23.06 15.49
CA ALA A 795 68.25 -21.95 16.38
C ALA A 795 67.92 -20.61 15.67
N ASP A 796 67.06 -19.70 16.17
CA ASP A 796 67.21 -18.81 17.34
C ASP A 796 68.18 -17.64 17.02
N THR A 797 67.80 -16.35 17.03
CA THR A 797 67.27 -15.55 18.17
C THR A 797 66.59 -14.23 17.72
N GLY A 798 65.76 -13.63 18.58
CA GLY A 798 65.26 -12.24 18.44
C GLY A 798 64.02 -11.95 19.30
N ILE A 799 64.14 -11.16 20.38
CA ILE A 799 63.17 -11.10 21.49
C ILE A 799 62.76 -9.67 21.88
N SER A 800 61.57 -9.53 22.50
CA SER A 800 61.06 -8.45 23.39
C SER A 800 60.06 -7.45 22.77
N SER A 801 59.08 -6.89 23.51
CA SER A 801 58.77 -7.00 24.96
C SER A 801 57.25 -6.96 25.29
N LEU A 802 56.91 -7.53 26.46
CA LEU A 802 55.63 -7.48 27.22
C LEU A 802 55.72 -6.38 28.32
N PRO A 803 54.64 -5.91 29.03
CA PRO A 803 53.75 -6.66 29.96
C PRO A 803 52.22 -6.36 29.84
N GLU A 804 51.25 -7.26 30.10
CA GLU A 804 50.77 -8.01 31.31
C GLU A 804 49.70 -7.31 32.19
N MET A 805 48.51 -7.94 32.35
CA MET A 805 47.96 -8.57 33.58
C MET A 805 46.57 -9.23 33.26
N ILE A 806 46.20 -10.49 33.59
CA ILE A 806 46.06 -11.22 34.90
C ILE A 806 44.73 -10.85 35.61
N PHE A 807 43.78 -11.72 36.03
CA PHE A 807 43.57 -13.20 36.06
C PHE A 807 42.07 -13.51 36.44
N LEU A 808 41.43 -14.72 36.54
CA LEU A 808 41.69 -16.16 36.21
C LEU A 808 40.40 -17.03 36.41
N GLY A 809 40.01 -17.87 35.42
CA GLY A 809 39.32 -19.18 35.61
C GLY A 809 37.83 -19.24 36.05
N VAL A 810 37.12 -20.39 36.14
CA VAL A 810 37.37 -21.84 35.87
C VAL A 810 35.99 -22.50 35.54
N VAL A 811 35.68 -23.02 34.34
CA VAL A 811 35.87 -24.40 33.77
C VAL A 811 35.25 -25.60 34.53
N LEU A 812 34.36 -26.36 33.85
CA LEU A 812 34.13 -27.83 33.88
C LEU A 812 33.01 -28.15 32.86
N LEU A 813 33.27 -28.72 31.66
CA LEU A 813 33.57 -30.12 31.30
C LEU A 813 32.37 -31.08 31.31
N GLY A 814 32.08 -31.68 30.13
CA GLY A 814 31.13 -32.78 29.93
C GLY A 814 30.94 -33.09 28.44
N ALA A 815 31.37 -34.28 27.99
CA ALA A 815 31.33 -34.70 26.58
C ALA A 815 30.45 -35.97 26.40
N GLY A 816 29.92 -36.21 25.19
CA GLY A 816 29.12 -37.42 24.91
C GLY A 816 28.71 -37.58 23.45
N ALA A 817 29.33 -38.54 22.77
CA ALA A 817 29.18 -38.86 21.34
C ALA A 817 27.75 -39.22 20.85
N ALA A 818 27.55 -39.12 19.53
CA ALA A 818 26.32 -39.54 18.85
C ALA A 818 26.24 -41.06 18.61
N PHE A 819 25.01 -41.58 18.42
CA PHE A 819 24.76 -42.82 17.68
C PHE A 819 23.38 -42.82 17.01
N VAL A 820 23.24 -43.60 15.94
CA VAL A 820 22.03 -43.72 15.11
C VAL A 820 21.40 -45.11 15.31
N PHE A 821 20.06 -45.22 15.38
CA PHE A 821 19.30 -46.25 14.63
C PHE A 821 17.74 -46.14 14.73
N VAL A 822 17.13 -45.96 13.55
CA VAL A 822 16.02 -46.77 12.96
C VAL A 822 14.62 -46.88 13.63
N SER A 823 13.63 -46.71 12.75
CA SER A 823 12.17 -46.77 12.93
C SER A 823 11.54 -48.08 13.43
N ARG A 824 10.28 -48.01 13.90
CA ARG A 824 9.24 -49.03 13.59
C ARG A 824 7.80 -48.48 13.59
N LYS A 825 6.95 -49.03 12.72
CA LYS A 825 5.51 -48.68 12.54
C LYS A 825 4.57 -49.53 13.42
N ARG A 826 3.48 -48.92 13.91
CA ARG A 826 2.05 -49.40 13.91
C ARG A 826 1.19 -48.30 14.58
N ARG A 827 0.03 -47.86 14.06
CA ARG A 827 -1.29 -48.53 13.89
C ARG A 827 -1.86 -49.09 15.22
N ALA A 828 -3.12 -48.83 15.62
CA ALA A 828 -4.18 -47.99 15.03
C ALA A 828 -5.39 -47.79 15.97
N LYS A 829 -6.26 -46.82 15.61
CA LYS A 829 -7.73 -46.77 15.80
C LYS A 829 -8.36 -46.59 17.21
N GLN A 830 -9.47 -45.83 17.19
CA GLN A 830 -10.63 -45.85 18.09
C GLN A 830 -10.42 -45.46 19.57
N ARG A 831 -10.87 -44.25 19.92
CA ARG A 831 -12.32 -43.99 20.04
C ARG A 831 -12.70 -42.74 19.26
#